data_AF-A0A7W9DTC7-F1
#
_entry.id   AF-A0A7W9DTC7-F1
#
_cell.length_a   1.000
_cell.length_b   1.000
_cell.length_c   1.000
_cell.angle_alpha   90.00
_cell.angle_beta   90.00
_cell.angle_gamma   90.00
#
_symmetry.space_group_name_H-M   'P 1'
#
loop_
_entity.id
_entity.type
_entity.pdbx_description
1 polymer ?
#
loop_
_entity_poly.entity_id
_entity_poly.type
_entity_poly.pdbx_seq_one_letter_code
_entity_poly.pdbx_strand_id
1 'polypeptide(L)'
;MRITSFRRRAGGRLPATAAACLSLGLALQVLAGTPAGAAEPPPSPAARTATQPPPVSPGFVNDGADHVRRTPKAAKDRAPLPAARDALRQDYDRAPISAEHPRPSMRGPALAGAAACAPADFAGGTAAALADRVRAATTDCVTSLFSLSGADARGAFAEPRMAAVAAALRGDATAYTGDDGAGAVRLLRYLQAGYAAQRAHPSDVGAYGATLRTATRAALDAFFANPRSTTVGDAAGEVLSEAVTLIDAARENARYLRVLQRLLDGYDASYDAHWWMVNAVNNVYNVLFGGHSAPGFAAAVQADPAILGTLRGFAVEHLGLLGTDRGFLTANAGRELARFLQYPALRDAVRPMAKDLLGRTRLTGPTAALSVGVAEMASSLDKASCGYYGVCDLRQRLAVDVLTVTYTCSSSLRIRAQQMTSAQLSGTCASLANQDAYFHSIAKDGNRPVAYDYNTTLEVCVFDSSTDYQTYAGAMFGIDTNNGGMYLEGDPSASGNQPRFIAYEAEWVRPTFEIWNLNHEYTHYLDGRFNMYGDFTAGVSTPTIWWIEGFAEYISYHYRGVRYDAAMTEAGYRTYALSTLFGTTYSHDTTRIYRWGYLAVRYMIEQRPADVATVLGYYRSGSWSTARSFLTGSIGTRYDSAWWTWLAACAAGTCPGGGGDQAPTAGFTYTASGLTANFTDTSTDDGTIAARQWDFGDATSSTAANPSHTYAAAGAYTVKLTVTDNSGKTGTVSKQVTVSTGGTSLPECAAARTDELGRNCQRGNLSATTGNYKYFYLYVPAGVSRLTITSSGGTGNADLYYSSSSWATTSAYSQRSANAGNGESLVVGNPVSGYHYISLYATQGFGGAAVQVQY
;
A
#
# COMPACT_ATOMS: atom_id res chain seq x y z
N MET A 1 40.74 44.84 13.33
CA MET A 1 41.63 46.01 13.24
C MET A 1 40.93 47.04 12.35
N ARG A 2 40.66 48.25 12.89
CA ARG A 2 40.34 49.58 12.29
C ARG A 2 40.29 49.69 10.73
N ILE A 3 39.45 50.45 10.01
CA ILE A 3 38.67 51.70 10.24
C ILE A 3 37.68 51.92 9.05
N THR A 4 36.72 52.80 9.30
CA THR A 4 35.59 53.33 8.51
C THR A 4 35.89 54.34 7.37
N SER A 5 34.88 54.49 6.47
CA SER A 5 34.19 55.74 6.02
C SER A 5 34.67 56.65 4.84
N PHE A 6 33.78 56.72 3.81
CA PHE A 6 33.05 57.87 3.22
C PHE A 6 33.67 59.01 2.34
N ARG A 7 33.01 59.17 1.17
CA ARG A 7 32.49 60.38 0.43
C ARG A 7 33.42 61.43 -0.22
N ARG A 8 33.06 61.76 -1.48
CA ARG A 8 32.70 63.14 -1.92
C ARG A 8 31.83 63.17 -3.19
N ARG A 9 30.94 64.18 -3.25
CA ARG A 9 29.97 64.59 -4.30
C ARG A 9 30.45 65.87 -5.02
N ALA A 10 30.00 66.10 -6.26
CA ALA A 10 29.48 67.35 -6.89
C ALA A 10 29.50 67.20 -8.43
N GLY A 11 28.65 67.76 -9.31
CA GLY A 11 27.46 68.65 -9.31
C GLY A 11 26.70 68.42 -10.67
N GLY A 12 25.65 69.13 -11.12
CA GLY A 12 24.86 70.29 -10.66
C GLY A 12 23.66 70.61 -11.61
N ARG A 13 22.78 71.54 -11.14
CA ARG A 13 21.88 72.54 -11.81
C ARG A 13 20.69 72.16 -12.76
N LEU A 14 19.45 72.17 -12.20
CA LEU A 14 18.22 73.03 -12.39
C LEU A 14 17.91 73.80 -13.72
N PRO A 15 16.67 74.34 -13.99
CA PRO A 15 15.29 74.07 -13.47
C PRO A 15 14.08 74.24 -14.48
N ALA A 16 12.86 74.05 -13.94
CA ALA A 16 11.59 74.82 -14.14
C ALA A 16 10.50 74.33 -15.12
N THR A 17 9.30 74.06 -14.58
CA THR A 17 8.00 74.22 -15.25
C THR A 17 6.87 74.44 -14.25
N ALA A 18 5.98 75.40 -14.53
CA ALA A 18 4.58 75.41 -14.10
C ALA A 18 3.79 76.45 -14.92
N ALA A 19 2.69 76.05 -15.55
CA ALA A 19 1.43 76.81 -15.72
C ALA A 19 0.39 75.97 -16.49
N ALA A 20 -0.88 76.12 -16.11
CA ALA A 20 -2.03 75.30 -16.50
C ALA A 20 -3.02 76.04 -17.45
N CYS A 21 -3.86 75.29 -18.18
CA CYS A 21 -5.35 75.36 -18.17
C CYS A 21 -6.04 74.72 -19.41
N LEU A 22 -7.08 73.90 -19.12
CA LEU A 22 -8.39 73.59 -19.80
C LEU A 22 -8.58 73.85 -21.32
N SER A 23 -9.24 72.99 -22.14
CA SER A 23 -10.65 72.51 -22.04
C SER A 23 -11.08 71.59 -23.22
N LEU A 24 -12.10 70.74 -22.97
CA LEU A 24 -13.23 70.21 -23.80
C LEU A 24 -13.07 69.59 -25.22
N GLY A 25 -13.73 68.43 -25.44
CA GLY A 25 -14.75 68.28 -26.51
C GLY A 25 -14.66 67.14 -27.56
N LEU A 26 -15.54 66.14 -27.43
CA LEU A 26 -16.35 65.39 -28.44
C LEU A 26 -15.77 64.63 -29.68
N ALA A 27 -16.11 63.33 -29.72
CA ALA A 27 -16.65 62.45 -30.79
C ALA A 27 -16.41 62.71 -32.30
N LEU A 28 -16.03 61.65 -33.07
CA LEU A 28 -16.85 61.06 -34.16
C LEU A 28 -16.19 59.81 -34.81
N GLN A 29 -17.04 58.87 -35.26
CA GLN A 29 -16.79 57.71 -36.13
C GLN A 29 -16.59 58.11 -37.60
N VAL A 30 -15.88 57.32 -38.43
CA VAL A 30 -16.25 56.98 -39.84
C VAL A 30 -15.61 55.64 -40.28
N LEU A 31 -16.40 54.86 -41.02
CA LEU A 31 -16.18 53.53 -41.63
C LEU A 31 -15.40 53.55 -42.97
N ALA A 32 -14.82 52.40 -43.34
CA ALA A 32 -14.91 51.70 -44.64
C ALA A 32 -13.91 50.52 -44.64
N GLY A 33 -14.13 49.31 -45.14
CA GLY A 33 -15.24 48.64 -45.82
C GLY A 33 -14.84 47.16 -46.02
N THR A 34 -15.82 46.27 -46.11
CA THR A 34 -15.65 44.84 -46.39
C THR A 34 -15.33 44.57 -47.87
N PRO A 35 -14.73 43.40 -48.19
CA PRO A 35 -15.52 42.43 -48.93
C PRO A 35 -15.49 41.02 -48.31
N ALA A 36 -16.63 40.35 -48.48
CA ALA A 36 -16.92 39.00 -48.03
C ALA A 36 -16.36 37.92 -48.99
N GLY A 37 -16.10 36.73 -48.44
CA GLY A 37 -16.43 35.47 -49.13
C GLY A 37 -15.31 34.45 -49.33
N ALA A 38 -14.95 33.71 -48.28
CA ALA A 38 -14.59 32.29 -48.38
C ALA A 38 -14.91 31.61 -47.03
N ALA A 39 -15.67 30.52 -47.07
CA ALA A 39 -16.23 29.84 -45.91
C ALA A 39 -15.14 29.20 -45.01
N GLU A 40 -15.17 29.50 -43.71
CA GLU A 40 -14.39 28.82 -42.69
C GLU A 40 -14.97 27.43 -42.37
N PRO A 41 -14.12 26.42 -42.08
CA PRO A 41 -14.57 25.14 -41.53
C PRO A 41 -15.13 25.33 -40.10
N PRO A 42 -16.06 24.46 -39.65
CA PRO A 42 -16.73 24.64 -38.36
C PRO A 42 -15.72 24.64 -37.20
N PRO A 43 -15.98 25.40 -36.13
CA PRO A 43 -15.09 25.48 -34.98
C PRO A 43 -14.95 24.11 -34.31
N SER A 44 -13.70 23.75 -33.98
CA SER A 44 -13.40 22.60 -33.13
C SER A 44 -14.21 22.67 -31.84
N PRO A 45 -14.81 21.56 -31.36
CA PRO A 45 -15.56 21.59 -30.12
C PRO A 45 -14.63 22.00 -28.98
N ALA A 46 -15.04 23.05 -28.26
CA ALA A 46 -14.33 23.63 -27.14
C ALA A 46 -13.83 22.54 -26.18
N ALA A 47 -12.54 22.60 -25.86
CA ALA A 47 -11.95 21.87 -24.76
C ALA A 47 -12.78 22.15 -23.51
N ARG A 48 -13.54 21.15 -23.05
CA ARG A 48 -14.16 21.17 -21.73
C ARG A 48 -13.01 21.33 -20.74
N THR A 49 -13.02 22.43 -20.00
CA THR A 49 -12.17 22.66 -18.84
C THR A 49 -12.20 21.42 -17.94
N ALA A 50 -11.08 20.70 -17.91
CA ALA A 50 -10.89 19.56 -17.05
C ALA A 50 -11.05 20.03 -15.60
N THR A 51 -12.07 19.53 -14.93
CA THR A 51 -12.17 19.59 -13.47
C THR A 51 -11.00 18.80 -12.91
N GLN A 52 -10.10 19.51 -12.21
CA GLN A 52 -8.96 18.96 -11.51
C GLN A 52 -9.44 17.88 -10.51
N PRO A 53 -8.88 16.65 -10.53
CA PRO A 53 -9.27 15.62 -9.58
C PRO A 53 -8.86 16.02 -8.15
N PRO A 54 -9.57 15.52 -7.11
CA PRO A 54 -9.31 15.90 -5.74
C PRO A 54 -7.91 15.45 -5.30
N PRO A 55 -7.13 16.33 -4.66
CA PRO A 55 -5.82 16.01 -4.11
C PRO A 55 -5.94 15.05 -2.92
N VAL A 56 -5.10 14.01 -2.92
CA VAL A 56 -4.99 12.97 -1.88
C VAL A 56 -4.17 13.49 -0.69
N SER A 57 -4.54 13.03 0.51
CA SER A 57 -3.91 13.36 1.80
C SER A 57 -2.38 13.12 1.84
N PRO A 58 -1.55 14.09 2.29
CA PRO A 58 -0.25 13.80 2.85
C PRO A 58 -0.46 13.20 4.24
N GLY A 59 -0.41 11.87 4.30
CA GLY A 59 0.44 11.24 5.31
C GLY A 59 1.89 11.63 5.00
N PHE A 60 2.76 11.58 6.02
CA PHE A 60 4.22 11.83 5.92
C PHE A 60 4.72 11.70 4.49
N VAL A 61 5.28 12.80 3.95
CA VAL A 61 6.00 12.78 2.69
C VAL A 61 7.03 11.67 2.82
N ASN A 62 6.72 10.50 2.27
CA ASN A 62 7.67 9.46 2.00
C ASN A 62 8.47 10.07 0.85
N ASP A 63 9.56 10.73 1.19
CA ASP A 63 10.52 11.18 0.22
C ASP A 63 10.97 9.91 -0.50
N GLY A 64 10.44 9.61 -1.69
CA GLY A 64 10.73 8.35 -2.39
C GLY A 64 12.23 8.08 -2.60
N ALA A 65 13.08 9.06 -2.31
CA ALA A 65 14.52 8.92 -2.06
C ALA A 65 14.88 7.89 -0.96
N ASP A 66 13.92 7.41 -0.17
CA ASP A 66 14.11 6.38 0.87
C ASP A 66 14.01 4.95 0.33
N HIS A 67 13.68 4.75 -0.95
CA HIS A 67 13.56 3.43 -1.59
C HIS A 67 14.87 2.87 -2.15
N VAL A 68 15.90 3.70 -2.31
CA VAL A 68 17.27 3.26 -2.62
C VAL A 68 18.24 4.27 -1.99
N ARG A 69 19.16 3.82 -1.14
CA ARG A 69 20.09 4.72 -0.43
C ARG A 69 21.53 4.22 -0.49
N ARG A 70 22.45 5.15 -0.77
CA ARG A 70 23.91 4.92 -0.73
C ARG A 70 24.43 4.65 0.68
N THR A 71 23.87 5.33 1.69
CA THR A 71 24.35 5.23 3.07
C THR A 71 23.21 4.92 4.04
N PRO A 72 23.49 4.14 5.10
CA PRO A 72 22.50 3.87 6.12
C PRO A 72 22.03 5.16 6.84
N LYS A 73 20.72 5.30 7.03
CA LYS A 73 20.08 6.33 7.87
C LYS A 73 20.58 6.17 9.30
N ALA A 74 21.22 7.21 9.83
CA ALA A 74 21.75 7.18 11.19
C ALA A 74 20.61 7.00 12.22
N ALA A 75 20.89 6.28 13.31
CA ALA A 75 19.90 5.97 14.34
C ALA A 75 19.19 7.22 14.90
N LYS A 76 19.94 8.32 15.10
CA LYS A 76 19.40 9.60 15.56
C LYS A 76 18.41 10.26 14.58
N ASP A 77 18.45 9.91 13.30
CA ASP A 77 17.66 10.53 12.24
C ASP A 77 16.46 9.66 11.82
N ARG A 78 16.28 8.49 12.45
CA ARG A 78 15.12 7.62 12.21
C ARG A 78 13.97 8.00 13.12
N ALA A 79 12.83 8.32 12.50
CA ALA A 79 11.60 8.77 13.17
C ALA A 79 11.02 7.71 14.11
N PRO A 80 10.16 8.08 15.07
CA PRO A 80 9.36 7.14 15.84
C PRO A 80 8.49 6.25 14.94
N LEU A 81 8.08 5.09 15.44
CA LEU A 81 7.16 4.21 14.73
C LEU A 81 5.81 4.91 14.54
N PRO A 82 5.23 4.90 13.32
CA PRO A 82 3.93 5.49 13.08
C PRO A 82 2.82 4.68 13.75
N ALA A 83 1.70 5.34 14.08
CA ALA A 83 0.52 4.67 14.61
C ALA A 83 -0.23 3.89 13.52
N ALA A 84 -0.29 4.44 12.31
CA ALA A 84 -0.83 3.76 11.13
C ALA A 84 0.23 2.86 10.48
N ARG A 85 -0.19 1.69 10.02
CA ARG A 85 0.66 0.74 9.27
C ARG A 85 0.36 0.74 7.78
N ASP A 86 -0.52 1.62 7.33
CA ASP A 86 -0.97 1.71 5.93
C ASP A 86 0.22 1.81 4.97
N ALA A 87 1.25 2.60 5.31
CA ALA A 87 2.45 2.76 4.47
C ALA A 87 3.24 1.45 4.25
N LEU A 88 3.16 0.48 5.17
CA LEU A 88 3.79 -0.85 5.01
C LEU A 88 2.99 -1.78 4.10
N ARG A 89 1.68 -1.54 4.02
CA ARG A 89 0.75 -2.34 3.22
C ARG A 89 0.38 -1.64 1.92
N GLN A 90 0.89 -0.43 1.73
CA GLN A 90 0.53 0.43 0.62
C GLN A 90 1.15 -0.17 -0.63
N ASP A 91 0.30 -0.82 -1.39
CA ASP A 91 0.56 -1.15 -2.77
C ASP A 91 0.55 0.20 -3.51
N TYR A 92 1.70 0.66 -4.00
CA TYR A 92 1.77 1.90 -4.80
C TYR A 92 0.83 1.83 -6.03
N ASP A 93 0.43 0.60 -6.37
CA ASP A 93 -0.31 0.26 -7.56
C ASP A 93 -1.81 0.05 -7.32
N ARG A 94 -2.25 -0.05 -6.06
CA ARG A 94 -3.67 -0.03 -5.73
C ARG A 94 -4.16 1.40 -5.55
N ALA A 95 -5.45 1.61 -5.80
CA ALA A 95 -6.11 2.80 -5.29
C ALA A 95 -5.80 2.91 -3.79
N PRO A 96 -5.55 4.12 -3.24
CA PRO A 96 -5.34 4.29 -1.81
C PRO A 96 -6.43 3.53 -1.08
N ILE A 97 -6.04 2.54 -0.28
CA ILE A 97 -6.99 1.83 0.58
C ILE A 97 -7.70 2.93 1.37
N SER A 98 -9.04 2.88 1.46
CA SER A 98 -9.75 3.81 2.34
C SER A 98 -9.04 3.80 3.68
N ALA A 99 -8.55 4.96 4.14
CA ALA A 99 -7.71 5.04 5.33
C ALA A 99 -8.30 4.16 6.43
N GLU A 100 -7.51 3.25 7.02
CA GLU A 100 -7.98 2.29 8.03
C GLU A 100 -8.71 3.04 9.18
N HIS A 101 -8.32 4.30 9.38
CA HIS A 101 -8.90 5.22 10.36
C HIS A 101 -9.30 6.56 9.72
N PRO A 102 -10.49 6.65 9.08
CA PRO A 102 -10.91 7.88 8.42
C PRO A 102 -11.18 8.98 9.44
N ARG A 103 -10.73 10.20 9.13
CA ARG A 103 -10.87 11.40 9.99
C ARG A 103 -12.33 11.68 10.35
N PRO A 104 -12.67 11.86 11.64
CA PRO A 104 -13.97 12.34 12.07
C PRO A 104 -14.41 13.63 11.35
N SER A 105 -13.50 14.58 11.12
CA SER A 105 -13.74 15.83 10.41
C SER A 105 -14.13 15.66 8.93
N MET A 106 -13.94 14.46 8.37
CA MET A 106 -14.37 14.10 7.00
C MET A 106 -15.74 13.40 6.97
N ARG A 107 -16.40 13.18 8.12
CA ARG A 107 -17.70 12.51 8.22
C ARG A 107 -18.82 13.54 8.45
N GLY A 108 -19.91 13.46 7.70
CA GLY A 108 -21.15 14.24 7.94
C GLY A 108 -21.70 15.03 6.74
N PRO A 109 -22.89 15.64 6.87
CA PRO A 109 -23.63 16.28 5.77
C PRO A 109 -23.02 17.60 5.25
N ALA A 110 -21.94 18.10 5.86
CA ALA A 110 -21.28 19.37 5.51
C ALA A 110 -20.50 19.36 4.18
N LEU A 111 -20.57 18.27 3.41
CA LEU A 111 -19.83 18.11 2.15
C LEU A 111 -20.66 18.46 0.90
N ALA A 112 -21.97 18.66 1.03
CA ALA A 112 -22.82 19.09 -0.08
C ALA A 112 -22.65 20.61 -0.31
N GLY A 113 -21.79 20.98 -1.27
CA GLY A 113 -21.57 22.38 -1.66
C GLY A 113 -20.24 22.99 -1.19
N ALA A 114 -19.28 22.18 -0.74
CA ALA A 114 -17.94 22.67 -0.40
C ALA A 114 -17.28 23.33 -1.63
N ALA A 115 -16.78 24.55 -1.46
CA ALA A 115 -16.18 25.32 -2.55
C ALA A 115 -14.90 24.67 -3.09
N ALA A 116 -14.63 24.87 -4.38
CA ALA A 116 -13.41 24.41 -5.05
C ALA A 116 -12.14 24.79 -4.25
N CYS A 117 -11.11 23.95 -4.32
CA CYS A 117 -9.88 24.14 -3.55
C CYS A 117 -8.81 24.85 -4.39
N ALA A 118 -9.07 26.09 -4.81
CA ALA A 118 -8.07 26.86 -5.53
C ALA A 118 -7.09 27.52 -4.52
N PRO A 119 -5.77 27.39 -4.67
CA PRO A 119 -4.81 28.06 -3.78
C PRO A 119 -5.03 29.58 -3.67
N ALA A 120 -5.50 30.20 -4.76
CA ALA A 120 -5.86 31.61 -4.83
C ALA A 120 -6.97 32.01 -3.83
N ASP A 121 -7.83 31.07 -3.42
CA ASP A 121 -8.92 31.35 -2.47
C ASP A 121 -8.40 31.66 -1.06
N PHE A 122 -7.17 31.25 -0.77
CA PHE A 122 -6.49 31.56 0.49
C PHE A 122 -5.58 32.79 0.36
N ALA A 123 -5.49 33.38 -0.85
CA ALA A 123 -4.64 34.51 -1.18
C ALA A 123 -5.41 35.84 -1.16
N GLY A 124 -5.82 36.32 0.02
CA GLY A 124 -6.43 37.65 0.15
C GLY A 124 -7.48 37.77 1.25
N GLY A 125 -8.20 38.88 1.27
CA GLY A 125 -9.28 39.14 2.22
C GLY A 125 -8.82 39.66 3.58
N THR A 126 -9.79 39.92 4.46
CA THR A 126 -9.54 40.28 5.86
C THR A 126 -9.13 39.04 6.66
N ALA A 127 -8.51 39.25 7.84
CA ALA A 127 -8.16 38.17 8.75
C ALA A 127 -9.36 37.24 9.08
N ALA A 128 -10.54 37.83 9.30
CA ALA A 128 -11.77 37.10 9.56
C ALA A 128 -12.24 36.30 8.33
N ALA A 129 -12.27 36.94 7.15
CA ALA A 129 -12.69 36.27 5.92
C ALA A 129 -11.79 35.08 5.56
N LEU A 130 -10.48 35.18 5.81
CA LEU A 130 -9.55 34.07 5.63
C LEU A 130 -9.86 32.91 6.58
N ALA A 131 -10.06 33.20 7.87
CA ALA A 131 -10.40 32.16 8.85
C ALA A 131 -11.72 31.46 8.49
N ASP A 132 -12.74 32.22 8.10
CA ASP A 132 -14.03 31.68 7.66
C ASP A 132 -13.87 30.83 6.38
N ARG A 133 -13.01 31.26 5.44
CA ARG A 133 -12.70 30.47 4.24
C ARG A 133 -12.04 29.14 4.57
N VAL A 134 -11.10 29.13 5.52
CA VAL A 134 -10.45 27.88 5.98
C VAL A 134 -11.46 26.97 6.68
N ARG A 135 -12.36 27.51 7.50
CA ARG A 135 -13.45 26.73 8.14
C ARG A 135 -14.44 26.14 7.14
N ALA A 136 -14.71 26.84 6.05
CA ALA A 136 -15.65 26.41 5.02
C ALA A 136 -15.05 25.41 4.02
N ALA A 137 -13.72 25.24 4.00
CA ALA A 137 -13.05 24.24 3.17
C ALA A 137 -13.34 22.81 3.66
N THR A 138 -13.15 21.79 2.82
CA THR A 138 -13.08 20.40 3.30
C THR A 138 -11.73 20.15 3.97
N THR A 139 -11.66 19.13 4.83
CA THR A 139 -10.36 18.70 5.39
C THR A 139 -9.40 18.30 4.27
N ASP A 140 -9.84 17.57 3.24
CA ASP A 140 -9.01 17.23 2.07
C ASP A 140 -8.49 18.47 1.33
N CYS A 141 -9.32 19.52 1.22
CA CYS A 141 -8.88 20.77 0.61
C CYS A 141 -7.72 21.40 1.38
N VAL A 142 -7.87 21.63 2.69
CA VAL A 142 -6.78 22.20 3.50
C VAL A 142 -5.55 21.32 3.50
N THR A 143 -5.78 20.01 3.45
CA THR A 143 -4.75 18.98 3.42
C THR A 143 -3.90 19.04 2.15
N SER A 144 -4.51 19.38 1.01
CA SER A 144 -3.79 19.57 -0.26
C SER A 144 -2.78 20.72 -0.23
N LEU A 145 -3.00 21.72 0.65
CA LEU A 145 -2.19 22.93 0.69
C LEU A 145 -0.75 22.66 1.16
N PHE A 146 -0.48 21.51 1.78
CA PHE A 146 0.87 21.08 2.16
C PHE A 146 1.84 20.95 0.98
N SER A 147 1.30 20.78 -0.25
CA SER A 147 2.08 20.66 -1.49
C SER A 147 2.41 22.00 -2.16
N LEU A 148 1.86 23.12 -1.66
CA LEU A 148 2.05 24.41 -2.30
C LEU A 148 3.51 24.87 -2.24
N SER A 149 3.96 25.45 -3.35
CA SER A 149 5.25 26.13 -3.47
C SER A 149 5.08 27.43 -4.27
N GLY A 150 6.16 28.21 -4.40
CA GLY A 150 6.22 29.41 -5.21
C GLY A 150 5.22 30.50 -4.82
N ALA A 151 4.59 31.10 -5.83
CA ALA A 151 3.65 32.20 -5.65
C ALA A 151 2.38 31.78 -4.90
N ASP A 152 1.91 30.55 -5.10
CA ASP A 152 0.73 30.02 -4.43
C ASP A 152 0.97 29.82 -2.93
N ALA A 153 2.13 29.25 -2.57
CA ALA A 153 2.54 29.16 -1.17
C ALA A 153 2.68 30.55 -0.54
N ARG A 154 3.30 31.51 -1.24
CA ARG A 154 3.40 32.90 -0.77
C ARG A 154 2.02 33.52 -0.53
N GLY A 155 1.11 33.31 -1.47
CA GLY A 155 -0.26 33.79 -1.44
C GLY A 155 -1.01 33.26 -0.23
N ALA A 156 -0.95 31.95 0.02
CA ALA A 156 -1.62 31.32 1.14
C ALA A 156 -0.92 31.62 2.48
N PHE A 157 0.40 31.47 2.58
CA PHE A 157 1.09 31.26 3.86
C PHE A 157 2.02 32.38 4.32
N ALA A 158 1.91 33.59 3.77
CA ALA A 158 2.64 34.73 4.32
C ALA A 158 2.33 34.95 5.82
N GLU A 159 3.31 35.41 6.60
CA GLU A 159 3.19 35.53 8.08
C GLU A 159 1.90 36.19 8.57
N PRO A 160 1.40 37.31 8.00
CA PRO A 160 0.16 37.94 8.47
C PRO A 160 -1.08 37.04 8.35
N ARG A 161 -1.12 36.19 7.33
CA ARG A 161 -2.23 35.23 7.10
C ARG A 161 -2.18 34.09 8.11
N MET A 162 -0.99 33.54 8.31
CA MET A 162 -0.74 32.54 9.34
C MET A 162 -1.12 33.06 10.73
N ALA A 163 -0.72 34.31 11.05
CA ALA A 163 -1.02 34.92 12.34
C ALA A 163 -2.52 35.17 12.53
N ALA A 164 -3.24 35.56 11.46
CA ALA A 164 -4.69 35.70 11.48
C ALA A 164 -5.40 34.37 11.77
N VAL A 165 -4.99 33.29 11.10
CA VAL A 165 -5.56 31.95 11.32
C VAL A 165 -5.25 31.44 12.73
N ALA A 166 -4.04 31.68 13.24
CA ALA A 166 -3.69 31.35 14.62
C ALA A 166 -4.52 32.14 15.65
N ALA A 167 -4.82 33.42 15.39
CA ALA A 167 -5.69 34.21 16.24
C ALA A 167 -7.15 33.71 16.23
N ALA A 168 -7.65 33.28 15.08
CA ALA A 168 -8.98 32.65 14.98
C ALA A 168 -9.03 31.32 15.75
N LEU A 169 -8.00 30.47 15.61
CA LEU A 169 -7.89 29.21 16.34
C LEU A 169 -7.88 29.42 17.85
N ARG A 170 -7.24 30.48 18.36
CA ARG A 170 -7.30 30.84 19.79
C ARG A 170 -8.73 31.07 20.28
N GLY A 171 -9.57 31.70 19.46
CA GLY A 171 -10.99 31.91 19.75
C GLY A 171 -11.71 30.59 19.96
N ASP A 172 -11.55 29.65 19.03
CA ASP A 172 -12.17 28.32 19.12
C ASP A 172 -11.63 27.51 20.27
N ALA A 173 -10.32 27.56 20.48
CA ALA A 173 -9.64 26.85 21.54
C ALA A 173 -10.19 27.26 22.92
N THR A 174 -10.51 28.56 23.08
CA THR A 174 -11.14 29.08 24.30
C THR A 174 -12.57 28.57 24.46
N ALA A 175 -13.32 28.44 23.36
CA ALA A 175 -14.71 27.96 23.35
C ALA A 175 -14.85 26.45 23.06
N TYR A 176 -13.75 25.69 23.13
CA TYR A 176 -13.70 24.31 22.65
C TYR A 176 -14.68 23.40 23.41
N THR A 177 -15.49 22.66 22.66
CA THR A 177 -16.59 21.83 23.16
C THR A 177 -16.24 20.35 23.32
N GLY A 178 -15.10 19.90 22.80
CA GLY A 178 -14.72 18.49 22.76
C GLY A 178 -14.95 17.79 21.41
N ASP A 179 -15.15 18.55 20.33
CA ASP A 179 -15.31 18.04 18.96
C ASP A 179 -14.82 19.04 17.90
N ASP A 180 -14.87 18.70 16.61
CA ASP A 180 -14.52 19.61 15.50
C ASP A 180 -15.70 20.50 15.05
N GLY A 181 -16.72 20.72 15.89
CA GLY A 181 -17.93 21.47 15.49
C GLY A 181 -17.64 22.89 14.98
N ALA A 182 -16.59 23.53 15.50
CA ALA A 182 -16.13 24.85 15.06
C ALA A 182 -15.18 24.80 13.83
N GLY A 183 -14.69 23.64 13.42
CA GLY A 183 -13.69 23.50 12.36
C GLY A 183 -12.24 23.78 12.79
N ALA A 184 -11.91 23.47 14.04
CA ALA A 184 -10.56 23.63 14.59
C ALA A 184 -9.52 22.79 13.82
N VAL A 185 -9.88 21.59 13.35
CA VAL A 185 -9.00 20.72 12.55
C VAL A 185 -8.53 21.46 11.29
N ARG A 186 -9.42 22.17 10.60
CA ARG A 186 -9.08 22.89 9.36
C ARG A 186 -8.12 24.05 9.62
N LEU A 187 -8.30 24.80 10.70
CA LEU A 187 -7.35 25.85 11.08
C LEU A 187 -5.99 25.27 11.50
N LEU A 188 -5.98 24.20 12.30
CA LEU A 188 -4.76 23.50 12.71
C LEU A 188 -3.97 23.01 11.50
N ARG A 189 -4.62 22.30 10.57
CA ARG A 189 -3.98 21.79 9.35
C ARG A 189 -3.49 22.89 8.43
N TYR A 190 -4.19 24.02 8.33
CA TYR A 190 -3.72 25.17 7.55
C TYR A 190 -2.42 25.75 8.13
N LEU A 191 -2.34 25.91 9.46
CA LEU A 191 -1.12 26.37 10.13
C LEU A 191 0.04 25.38 9.94
N GLN A 192 -0.23 24.08 10.07
CA GLN A 192 0.77 23.05 9.81
C GLN A 192 1.28 23.11 8.36
N ALA A 193 0.38 23.32 7.38
CA ALA A 193 0.74 23.44 5.96
C ALA A 193 1.65 24.64 5.71
N GLY A 194 1.35 25.80 6.29
CA GLY A 194 2.23 26.98 6.15
C GLY A 194 3.60 26.79 6.81
N TYR A 195 3.66 26.19 8.00
CA TYR A 195 4.93 25.81 8.61
C TYR A 195 5.71 24.76 7.79
N ALA A 196 5.02 23.83 7.13
CA ALA A 196 5.65 22.87 6.23
C ALA A 196 6.23 23.57 4.99
N ALA A 197 5.46 24.45 4.34
CA ALA A 197 5.91 25.25 3.21
C ALA A 197 7.11 26.13 3.59
N GLN A 198 7.11 26.72 4.79
CA GLN A 198 8.23 27.52 5.28
C GLN A 198 9.51 26.70 5.50
N ARG A 199 9.41 25.44 5.93
CA ARG A 199 10.55 24.54 6.06
C ARG A 199 11.07 24.05 4.71
N ALA A 200 10.18 23.67 3.81
CA ALA A 200 10.55 23.13 2.50
C ALA A 200 11.06 24.23 1.56
N HIS A 201 10.42 25.40 1.57
CA HIS A 201 10.64 26.49 0.62
C HIS A 201 10.64 27.87 1.32
N PRO A 202 11.63 28.16 2.18
CA PRO A 202 11.65 29.40 2.97
C PRO A 202 11.65 30.68 2.14
N SER A 203 12.14 30.65 0.89
CA SER A 203 12.11 31.78 -0.05
C SER A 203 10.72 32.14 -0.55
N ASP A 204 9.80 31.18 -0.52
CA ASP A 204 8.47 31.34 -1.11
C ASP A 204 7.59 32.14 -0.16
N VAL A 205 7.56 31.75 1.12
CA VAL A 205 6.69 32.34 2.14
C VAL A 205 7.37 33.39 3.04
N GLY A 206 8.71 33.40 3.06
CA GLY A 206 9.50 34.28 3.92
C GLY A 206 9.74 33.72 5.33
N ALA A 207 10.47 34.47 6.15
CA ALA A 207 10.72 34.09 7.53
C ALA A 207 9.49 34.36 8.40
N TYR A 208 9.18 33.43 9.31
CA TYR A 208 8.17 33.62 10.34
C TYR A 208 8.78 34.24 11.59
N GLY A 209 8.22 35.37 12.01
CA GLY A 209 8.71 36.19 13.10
C GLY A 209 7.95 35.99 14.42
N ALA A 210 8.14 36.96 15.30
CA ALA A 210 7.57 36.94 16.65
C ALA A 210 6.03 37.05 16.64
N THR A 211 5.45 37.65 15.60
CA THR A 211 4.00 37.86 15.48
C THR A 211 3.28 36.53 15.36
N LEU A 212 3.65 35.72 14.36
CA LEU A 212 3.06 34.39 14.19
C LEU A 212 3.37 33.50 15.40
N ARG A 213 4.61 33.50 15.89
CA ARG A 213 4.99 32.71 17.06
C ARG A 213 4.11 33.01 18.28
N THR A 214 3.85 34.29 18.55
CA THR A 214 3.00 34.71 19.67
C THR A 214 1.55 34.28 19.47
N ALA A 215 1.02 34.43 18.26
CA ALA A 215 -0.34 34.00 17.93
C ALA A 215 -0.51 32.47 18.04
N THR A 216 0.42 31.67 17.49
CA THR A 216 0.40 30.22 17.59
C THR A 216 0.51 29.74 19.03
N ARG A 217 1.39 30.35 19.84
CA ARG A 217 1.48 30.06 21.28
C ARG A 217 0.17 30.34 22.00
N ALA A 218 -0.43 31.52 21.76
CA ALA A 218 -1.68 31.87 22.41
C ALA A 218 -2.83 30.92 22.05
N ALA A 219 -2.84 30.37 20.82
CA ALA A 219 -3.82 29.37 20.40
C ALA A 219 -3.63 28.02 21.10
N LEU A 220 -2.40 27.50 21.11
CA LEU A 220 -2.06 26.24 21.78
C LEU A 220 -2.25 26.34 23.31
N ASP A 221 -1.82 27.45 23.92
CA ASP A 221 -2.04 27.73 25.34
C ASP A 221 -3.54 27.72 25.69
N ALA A 222 -4.37 28.40 24.88
CA ALA A 222 -5.82 28.39 25.07
C ALA A 222 -6.43 26.98 24.94
N PHE A 223 -5.95 26.19 23.98
CA PHE A 223 -6.46 24.83 23.76
C PHE A 223 -6.11 23.92 24.94
N PHE A 224 -4.84 23.85 25.33
CA PHE A 224 -4.41 22.96 26.41
C PHE A 224 -4.85 23.40 27.80
N ALA A 225 -5.21 24.68 27.98
CA ALA A 225 -5.85 25.19 29.21
C ALA A 225 -7.35 24.89 29.27
N ASN A 226 -8.00 24.59 28.14
CA ASN A 226 -9.43 24.27 28.12
C ASN A 226 -9.67 22.88 28.77
N PRO A 227 -10.57 22.75 29.76
CA PRO A 227 -10.89 21.46 30.40
C PRO A 227 -11.41 20.40 29.43
N ARG A 228 -11.98 20.80 28.29
CA ARG A 228 -12.45 19.87 27.24
C ARG A 228 -11.33 19.31 26.38
N SER A 229 -10.09 19.81 26.50
CA SER A 229 -8.93 19.25 25.77
C SER A 229 -8.54 17.84 26.20
N THR A 230 -9.09 17.34 27.32
CA THR A 230 -8.92 15.96 27.80
C THR A 230 -10.16 15.10 27.57
N THR A 231 -11.11 15.56 26.74
CA THR A 231 -12.29 14.76 26.38
C THR A 231 -11.84 13.52 25.61
N VAL A 232 -12.30 12.35 26.04
CA VAL A 232 -12.01 11.07 25.38
C VAL A 232 -13.07 10.79 24.32
N GLY A 233 -12.64 10.64 23.07
CA GLY A 233 -13.49 10.32 21.93
C GLY A 233 -12.78 10.59 20.61
N ASP A 234 -13.22 9.97 19.52
CA ASP A 234 -12.53 10.08 18.22
C ASP A 234 -12.48 11.53 17.69
N ALA A 235 -13.59 12.26 17.76
CA ALA A 235 -13.62 13.66 17.30
C ALA A 235 -12.74 14.58 18.16
N ALA A 236 -12.74 14.39 19.47
CA ALA A 236 -11.84 15.09 20.38
C ALA A 236 -10.38 14.74 20.11
N GLY A 237 -10.12 13.44 19.90
CA GLY A 237 -8.81 12.88 19.60
C GLY A 237 -8.22 13.44 18.32
N GLU A 238 -9.03 13.67 17.27
CA GLU A 238 -8.52 14.26 16.04
C GLU A 238 -8.01 15.68 16.30
N VAL A 239 -8.79 16.52 16.97
CA VAL A 239 -8.39 17.90 17.31
C VAL A 239 -7.14 17.89 18.20
N LEU A 240 -7.11 17.02 19.22
CA LEU A 240 -5.95 16.87 20.10
C LEU A 240 -4.69 16.43 19.33
N SER A 241 -4.82 15.43 18.47
CA SER A 241 -3.76 14.93 17.60
C SER A 241 -3.18 16.05 16.73
N GLU A 242 -4.02 16.87 16.11
CA GLU A 242 -3.59 18.00 15.28
C GLU A 242 -2.96 19.14 16.09
N ALA A 243 -3.46 19.41 17.30
CA ALA A 243 -2.87 20.39 18.22
C ALA A 243 -1.47 19.97 18.68
N VAL A 244 -1.26 18.68 18.98
CA VAL A 244 0.05 18.14 19.33
C VAL A 244 1.01 18.23 18.16
N THR A 245 0.58 17.88 16.94
CA THR A 245 1.39 18.03 15.71
C THR A 245 1.80 19.48 15.45
N LEU A 246 0.91 20.45 15.75
CA LEU A 246 1.24 21.87 15.58
C LEU A 246 2.37 22.32 16.53
N ILE A 247 2.56 21.70 17.70
CA ILE A 247 3.70 21.99 18.58
C ILE A 247 5.02 21.78 17.83
N ASP A 248 5.18 20.63 17.16
CA ASP A 248 6.39 20.32 16.41
C ASP A 248 6.49 21.18 15.14
N ALA A 249 5.38 21.34 14.41
CA ALA A 249 5.36 22.14 13.19
C ALA A 249 5.81 23.59 13.45
N ALA A 250 5.41 24.17 14.58
CA ALA A 250 5.79 25.52 14.99
C ALA A 250 7.16 25.61 15.70
N ARG A 251 7.87 24.48 15.88
CA ARG A 251 9.13 24.37 16.63
C ARG A 251 9.02 24.84 18.09
N GLU A 252 7.88 24.57 18.73
CA GLU A 252 7.59 24.93 20.13
C GLU A 252 7.83 23.77 21.11
N ASN A 253 8.58 22.75 20.69
CA ASN A 253 8.83 21.51 21.42
C ASN A 253 9.29 21.74 22.88
N ALA A 254 10.18 22.72 23.09
CA ALA A 254 10.72 23.06 24.41
C ALA A 254 9.67 23.65 25.35
N ARG A 255 8.73 24.47 24.83
CA ARG A 255 7.72 25.17 25.63
C ARG A 255 6.69 24.21 26.21
N TYR A 256 6.32 23.18 25.45
CA TYR A 256 5.19 22.31 25.75
C TYR A 256 5.58 20.97 26.39
N LEU A 257 6.80 20.82 26.93
CA LEU A 257 7.24 19.60 27.61
C LEU A 257 6.26 19.11 28.70
N ARG A 258 5.62 20.03 29.44
CA ARG A 258 4.61 19.68 30.46
C ARG A 258 3.30 19.15 29.87
N VAL A 259 2.92 19.61 28.68
CA VAL A 259 1.77 19.04 27.95
C VAL A 259 2.10 17.64 27.47
N LEU A 260 3.33 17.41 26.97
CA LEU A 260 3.78 16.07 26.57
C LEU A 260 3.76 15.09 27.74
N GLN A 261 4.23 15.51 28.92
CA GLN A 261 4.16 14.71 30.15
C GLN A 261 2.70 14.35 30.49
N ARG A 262 1.82 15.35 30.54
CA ARG A 262 0.38 15.15 30.81
C ARG A 262 -0.30 14.15 29.87
N LEU A 263 0.06 14.15 28.59
CA LEU A 263 -0.53 13.26 27.60
C LEU A 263 -0.07 11.81 27.78
N LEU A 264 1.20 11.60 28.14
CA LEU A 264 1.72 10.27 28.44
C LEU A 264 1.16 9.75 29.77
N ASP A 265 1.15 10.57 30.82
CA ASP A 265 0.63 10.22 32.15
C ASP A 265 -0.90 9.99 32.14
N GLY A 266 -1.61 10.60 31.18
CA GLY A 266 -3.06 10.53 31.05
C GLY A 266 -3.57 9.41 30.14
N TYR A 267 -2.68 8.61 29.53
CA TYR A 267 -3.08 7.48 28.71
C TYR A 267 -3.60 6.33 29.58
N ASP A 268 -4.79 5.83 29.27
CA ASP A 268 -5.37 4.65 29.88
C ASP A 268 -6.20 3.84 28.86
N ALA A 269 -6.74 2.71 29.29
CA ALA A 269 -7.50 1.79 28.43
C ALA A 269 -8.77 2.42 27.80
N SER A 270 -9.25 3.57 28.26
CA SER A 270 -10.37 4.27 27.61
C SER A 270 -9.98 4.87 26.24
N TYR A 271 -8.69 5.11 26.00
CA TYR A 271 -8.19 5.66 24.74
C TYR A 271 -8.22 4.60 23.63
N ASP A 272 -8.12 3.32 23.99
CA ASP A 272 -7.92 2.20 23.07
C ASP A 272 -9.07 2.01 22.06
N ALA A 273 -10.27 2.45 22.42
CA ALA A 273 -11.45 2.44 21.54
C ALA A 273 -11.48 3.60 20.52
N HIS A 274 -10.55 4.56 20.63
CA HIS A 274 -10.53 5.79 19.87
C HIS A 274 -9.17 5.98 19.19
N TRP A 275 -9.08 5.61 17.91
CA TRP A 275 -7.80 5.62 17.18
C TRP A 275 -7.12 7.00 17.23
N TRP A 276 -7.90 8.08 17.13
CA TRP A 276 -7.32 9.43 17.15
C TRP A 276 -6.80 9.84 18.52
N MET A 277 -7.31 9.27 19.62
CA MET A 277 -6.72 9.44 20.95
C MET A 277 -5.38 8.72 21.05
N VAL A 278 -5.31 7.47 20.59
CA VAL A 278 -4.06 6.69 20.51
C VAL A 278 -3.03 7.42 19.65
N ASN A 279 -3.44 7.96 18.50
CA ASN A 279 -2.57 8.73 17.60
C ASN A 279 -2.08 10.04 18.25
N ALA A 280 -2.92 10.73 19.02
CA ALA A 280 -2.52 11.92 19.76
C ALA A 280 -1.41 11.63 20.79
N VAL A 281 -1.50 10.49 21.50
CA VAL A 281 -0.43 10.03 22.40
C VAL A 281 0.84 9.72 21.60
N ASN A 282 0.73 9.04 20.46
CA ASN A 282 1.89 8.75 19.63
C ASN A 282 2.60 10.01 19.11
N ASN A 283 1.84 11.06 18.79
CA ASN A 283 2.40 12.33 18.32
C ASN A 283 3.28 13.02 19.36
N VAL A 284 3.17 12.68 20.66
CA VAL A 284 4.13 13.13 21.67
C VAL A 284 5.56 12.73 21.29
N TYR A 285 5.76 11.50 20.81
CA TYR A 285 7.08 11.03 20.39
C TYR A 285 7.60 11.76 19.16
N ASN A 286 6.71 12.17 18.24
CA ASN A 286 7.08 13.02 17.10
C ASN A 286 7.54 14.40 17.56
N VAL A 287 6.87 15.00 18.56
CA VAL A 287 7.31 16.27 19.17
C VAL A 287 8.65 16.12 19.87
N LEU A 288 8.92 15.01 20.57
CA LEU A 288 10.23 14.77 21.18
C LEU A 288 11.32 14.60 20.12
N PHE A 289 11.05 13.78 19.10
CA PHE A 289 11.95 13.54 17.97
C PHE A 289 12.33 14.85 17.26
N GLY A 290 11.33 15.61 16.81
CA GLY A 290 11.55 16.90 16.15
C GLY A 290 12.22 17.93 17.06
N GLY A 291 11.98 17.83 18.38
CA GLY A 291 12.60 18.64 19.41
C GLY A 291 14.13 18.58 19.40
N HIS A 292 14.72 17.44 19.06
CA HIS A 292 16.19 17.31 18.97
C HIS A 292 16.82 18.22 17.91
N SER A 293 16.04 18.63 16.90
CA SER A 293 16.43 19.62 15.89
C SER A 293 15.97 21.05 16.21
N ALA A 294 15.14 21.22 17.24
CA ALA A 294 14.56 22.51 17.63
C ALA A 294 15.50 23.31 18.56
N PRO A 295 15.62 24.63 18.38
CA PRO A 295 16.46 25.46 19.25
C PRO A 295 16.06 25.38 20.73
N GLY A 296 17.04 25.19 21.61
CA GLY A 296 16.84 25.24 23.07
C GLY A 296 16.16 24.02 23.70
N PHE A 297 15.74 23.03 22.92
CA PHE A 297 15.05 21.84 23.44
C PHE A 297 15.91 21.03 24.42
N ALA A 298 17.14 20.69 24.04
CA ALA A 298 18.05 19.94 24.92
C ALA A 298 18.31 20.67 26.25
N ALA A 299 18.48 22.00 26.20
CA ALA A 299 18.67 22.83 27.39
C ALA A 299 17.40 22.87 28.27
N ALA A 300 16.21 22.89 27.66
CA ALA A 300 14.95 22.84 28.40
C ALA A 300 14.76 21.50 29.12
N VAL A 301 15.08 20.37 28.48
CA VAL A 301 15.04 19.04 29.12
C VAL A 301 16.12 18.92 30.20
N GLN A 302 17.29 19.51 30.02
CA GLN A 302 18.31 19.56 31.06
C GLN A 302 17.86 20.38 32.29
N ALA A 303 17.11 21.46 32.08
CA ALA A 303 16.57 22.27 33.15
C ALA A 303 15.40 21.58 33.89
N ASP A 304 14.60 20.79 33.18
CA ASP A 304 13.48 20.02 33.72
C ASP A 304 13.45 18.59 33.14
N PRO A 305 14.18 17.65 33.77
CA PRO A 305 14.34 16.29 33.24
C PRO A 305 13.12 15.39 33.49
N ALA A 306 11.99 15.92 34.00
CA ALA A 306 10.82 15.12 34.36
C ALA A 306 10.30 14.26 33.19
N ILE A 307 10.40 14.76 31.95
CA ILE A 307 10.00 14.02 30.75
C ILE A 307 10.77 12.68 30.59
N LEU A 308 12.02 12.59 31.05
CA LEU A 308 12.79 11.34 31.02
C LEU A 308 12.16 10.29 31.94
N GLY A 309 11.71 10.72 33.12
CA GLY A 309 10.97 9.89 34.06
C GLY A 309 9.63 9.42 33.49
N THR A 310 8.87 10.32 32.88
CA THR A 310 7.59 10.00 32.23
C THR A 310 7.75 8.97 31.11
N LEU A 311 8.75 9.13 30.23
CA LEU A 311 9.02 8.17 29.16
C LEU A 311 9.36 6.78 29.70
N ARG A 312 10.19 6.71 30.75
CA ARG A 312 10.50 5.44 31.41
C ARG A 312 9.24 4.84 32.06
N GLY A 313 8.48 5.64 32.79
CA GLY A 313 7.25 5.24 33.47
C GLY A 313 6.27 4.60 32.50
N PHE A 314 5.94 5.32 31.42
CA PHE A 314 5.09 4.83 30.35
C PHE A 314 5.59 3.49 29.78
N ALA A 315 6.90 3.40 29.46
CA ALA A 315 7.46 2.17 28.91
C ALA A 315 7.35 0.96 29.86
N VAL A 316 7.49 1.17 31.18
CA VAL A 316 7.42 0.11 32.20
C VAL A 316 5.97 -0.29 32.49
N GLU A 317 5.06 0.68 32.56
CA GLU A 317 3.64 0.47 32.91
C GLU A 317 2.85 -0.18 31.78
N HIS A 318 3.28 0.02 30.52
CA HIS A 318 2.59 -0.46 29.33
C HIS A 318 3.33 -1.56 28.56
N LEU A 319 4.17 -2.36 29.24
CA LEU A 319 4.81 -3.54 28.64
C LEU A 319 3.80 -4.52 28.02
N GLY A 320 2.57 -4.59 28.55
CA GLY A 320 1.49 -5.43 28.02
C GLY A 320 0.97 -5.02 26.63
N LEU A 321 1.28 -3.82 26.15
CA LEU A 321 0.98 -3.41 24.76
C LEU A 321 1.97 -4.00 23.76
N LEU A 322 3.15 -4.46 24.21
CA LEU A 322 4.15 -5.03 23.30
C LEU A 322 3.64 -6.37 22.74
N GLY A 323 3.79 -6.56 21.43
CA GLY A 323 3.22 -7.69 20.71
C GLY A 323 1.77 -7.50 20.24
N THR A 324 1.16 -6.34 20.51
CA THR A 324 -0.15 -5.96 19.94
C THR A 324 -0.01 -4.94 18.80
N ASP A 325 -1.12 -4.54 18.20
CA ASP A 325 -1.21 -3.45 17.24
C ASP A 325 -0.75 -2.09 17.82
N ARG A 326 -0.89 -1.90 19.14
CA ARG A 326 -0.50 -0.68 19.89
C ARG A 326 0.92 -0.69 20.46
N GLY A 327 1.71 -1.75 20.21
CA GLY A 327 3.06 -1.88 20.75
C GLY A 327 4.01 -0.73 20.42
N PHE A 328 3.72 0.04 19.36
CA PHE A 328 4.48 1.22 18.97
C PHE A 328 4.52 2.31 20.06
N LEU A 329 3.47 2.46 20.87
CA LEU A 329 3.45 3.47 21.95
C LEU A 329 4.57 3.22 22.96
N THR A 330 4.63 1.98 23.45
CA THR A 330 5.60 1.52 24.44
C THR A 330 7.01 1.48 23.86
N ALA A 331 7.15 1.02 22.61
CA ALA A 331 8.44 1.00 21.91
C ALA A 331 9.00 2.41 21.70
N ASN A 332 8.17 3.36 21.27
CA ASN A 332 8.56 4.75 21.07
C ASN A 332 8.95 5.44 22.39
N ALA A 333 8.27 5.14 23.50
CA ALA A 333 8.65 5.67 24.82
C ALA A 333 10.10 5.34 25.18
N GLY A 334 10.48 4.07 25.07
CA GLY A 334 11.86 3.65 25.36
C GLY A 334 12.88 4.18 24.35
N ARG A 335 12.50 4.20 23.07
CA ARG A 335 13.38 4.70 22.00
C ARG A 335 13.69 6.19 22.17
N GLU A 336 12.67 7.02 22.40
CA GLU A 336 12.86 8.46 22.59
C GLU A 336 13.54 8.79 23.93
N LEU A 337 13.30 8.00 24.99
CA LEU A 337 14.10 8.08 26.21
C LEU A 337 15.60 7.88 25.92
N ALA A 338 15.93 6.80 25.23
CA ALA A 338 17.32 6.46 24.92
C ALA A 338 17.96 7.43 23.92
N ARG A 339 17.17 8.14 23.09
CA ARG A 339 17.67 9.17 22.17
C ARG A 339 18.34 10.34 22.90
N PHE A 340 18.00 10.62 24.15
CA PHE A 340 18.67 11.63 24.97
C PHE A 340 20.12 11.27 25.35
N LEU A 341 20.57 10.03 25.11
CA LEU A 341 21.99 9.64 25.26
C LEU A 341 22.93 10.44 24.36
N GLN A 342 22.42 11.10 23.32
CA GLN A 342 23.21 12.01 22.48
C GLN A 342 23.73 13.23 23.25
N TYR A 343 23.12 13.60 24.38
CA TYR A 343 23.49 14.78 25.17
C TYR A 343 24.33 14.38 26.38
N PRO A 344 25.63 14.76 26.43
CA PRO A 344 26.50 14.41 27.55
C PRO A 344 25.93 14.76 28.93
N ALA A 345 25.28 15.92 29.05
CA ALA A 345 24.70 16.41 30.32
C ALA A 345 23.50 15.59 30.83
N LEU A 346 22.87 14.77 29.99
CA LEU A 346 21.71 13.95 30.35
C LEU A 346 22.06 12.47 30.51
N ARG A 347 23.28 12.04 30.12
CA ARG A 347 23.66 10.63 30.10
C ARG A 347 23.55 9.95 31.46
N ASP A 348 23.92 10.63 32.53
CA ASP A 348 23.89 10.05 33.89
C ASP A 348 22.46 9.75 34.36
N ALA A 349 21.49 10.55 33.92
CA ALA A 349 20.07 10.28 34.17
C ALA A 349 19.53 9.17 33.26
N VAL A 350 19.89 9.17 31.97
CA VAL A 350 19.29 8.27 30.96
C VAL A 350 19.87 6.86 31.01
N ARG A 351 21.17 6.70 31.25
CA ARG A 351 21.89 5.40 31.33
C ARG A 351 21.18 4.36 32.20
N PRO A 352 20.88 4.62 33.49
CA PRO A 352 20.22 3.63 34.35
C PRO A 352 18.82 3.30 33.85
N MET A 353 18.08 4.26 33.31
CA MET A 353 16.73 4.03 32.79
C MET A 353 16.74 3.16 31.53
N ALA A 354 17.63 3.45 30.57
CA ALA A 354 17.81 2.64 29.38
C ALA A 354 18.25 1.20 29.73
N LYS A 355 19.18 1.04 30.69
CA LYS A 355 19.61 -0.27 31.17
C LYS A 355 18.50 -1.06 31.85
N ASP A 356 17.65 -0.41 32.65
CA ASP A 356 16.48 -1.03 33.26
C ASP A 356 15.48 -1.53 32.19
N LEU A 357 15.19 -0.75 31.16
CA LEU A 357 14.32 -1.19 30.05
C LEU A 357 14.91 -2.39 29.29
N LEU A 358 16.21 -2.38 29.01
CA LEU A 358 16.89 -3.53 28.39
C LEU A 358 16.87 -4.77 29.29
N GLY A 359 16.96 -4.62 30.61
CA GLY A 359 16.88 -5.73 31.56
C GLY A 359 15.49 -6.36 31.68
N ARG A 360 14.44 -5.66 31.25
CA ARG A 360 13.03 -6.13 31.27
C ARG A 360 12.58 -6.77 29.96
N THR A 361 13.35 -6.62 28.90
CA THR A 361 12.95 -6.96 27.53
C THR A 361 13.95 -7.89 26.87
N ARG A 362 13.55 -8.45 25.73
CA ARG A 362 14.38 -9.34 24.91
C ARG A 362 14.46 -8.80 23.49
N LEU A 363 15.59 -9.06 22.83
CA LEU A 363 15.82 -8.69 21.43
C LEU A 363 14.93 -9.44 20.44
N THR A 364 14.22 -10.49 20.86
CA THR A 364 13.26 -11.24 20.04
C THR A 364 11.94 -11.44 20.79
N GLY A 365 10.89 -11.79 20.06
CA GLY A 365 9.56 -12.02 20.62
C GLY A 365 8.78 -10.73 20.93
N PRO A 366 7.73 -10.79 21.76
CA PRO A 366 6.77 -9.69 21.92
C PRO A 366 7.40 -8.35 22.34
N THR A 367 8.47 -8.38 23.13
CA THR A 367 9.13 -7.17 23.65
C THR A 367 10.18 -6.56 22.71
N ALA A 368 10.42 -7.16 21.54
CA ALA A 368 11.53 -6.82 20.67
C ALA A 368 11.53 -5.35 20.23
N ALA A 369 10.37 -4.80 19.88
CA ALA A 369 10.26 -3.40 19.45
C ALA A 369 10.85 -2.41 20.46
N LEU A 370 10.57 -2.61 21.75
CA LEU A 370 11.16 -1.80 22.83
C LEU A 370 12.65 -2.10 23.00
N SER A 371 13.03 -3.37 23.09
CA SER A 371 14.42 -3.77 23.32
C SER A 371 15.36 -3.27 22.23
N VAL A 372 14.97 -3.46 20.95
CA VAL A 372 15.76 -3.08 19.79
C VAL A 372 15.85 -1.57 19.66
N GLY A 373 14.74 -0.85 19.88
CA GLY A 373 14.73 0.62 19.86
C GLY A 373 15.69 1.24 20.88
N VAL A 374 15.67 0.74 22.13
CA VAL A 374 16.58 1.20 23.19
C VAL A 374 18.02 0.79 22.89
N ALA A 375 18.25 -0.47 22.49
CA ALA A 375 19.59 -0.98 22.22
C ALA A 375 20.25 -0.26 21.04
N GLU A 376 19.49 0.07 20.00
CA GLU A 376 19.98 0.83 18.86
C GLU A 376 20.46 2.23 19.28
N MET A 377 19.63 2.97 20.04
CA MET A 377 20.01 4.30 20.51
C MET A 377 21.25 4.23 21.41
N ALA A 378 21.31 3.26 22.33
CA ALA A 378 22.46 3.08 23.21
C ALA A 378 23.74 2.73 22.45
N SER A 379 23.68 1.78 21.52
CA SER A 379 24.84 1.36 20.70
C SER A 379 25.34 2.48 19.77
N SER A 380 24.44 3.36 19.32
CA SER A 380 24.76 4.43 18.38
C SER A 380 25.19 5.74 19.07
N LEU A 381 24.50 6.16 20.14
CA LEU A 381 24.63 7.49 20.75
C LEU A 381 25.50 7.51 22.01
N ASP A 382 25.69 6.35 22.64
CA ASP A 382 26.59 6.15 23.78
C ASP A 382 27.56 4.99 23.50
N LYS A 383 28.07 4.94 22.27
CA LYS A 383 28.93 3.86 21.75
C LYS A 383 30.11 3.51 22.66
N ALA A 384 30.75 4.51 23.26
CA ALA A 384 31.87 4.30 24.19
C ALA A 384 31.48 3.50 25.44
N SER A 385 30.19 3.49 25.79
CA SER A 385 29.63 2.79 26.94
C SER A 385 28.79 1.59 26.52
N CYS A 386 28.89 1.09 25.28
CA CYS A 386 28.05 -0.02 24.79
C CYS A 386 28.13 -1.27 25.69
N GLY A 387 29.26 -1.50 26.36
CA GLY A 387 29.46 -2.62 27.30
C GLY A 387 28.60 -2.51 28.56
N TYR A 388 28.30 -1.29 29.02
CA TYR A 388 27.42 -1.07 30.17
C TYR A 388 26.00 -1.61 29.94
N TYR A 389 25.53 -1.54 28.68
CA TYR A 389 24.22 -2.03 28.26
C TYR A 389 24.26 -3.46 27.68
N GLY A 390 25.45 -3.97 27.36
CA GLY A 390 25.61 -5.23 26.62
C GLY A 390 25.10 -5.15 25.18
N VAL A 391 25.40 -4.05 24.46
CA VAL A 391 24.89 -3.78 23.09
C VAL A 391 25.99 -3.51 22.05
N CYS A 392 27.25 -3.79 22.36
CA CYS A 392 28.38 -3.51 21.45
C CYS A 392 28.30 -4.26 20.11
N ASP A 393 27.71 -5.46 20.13
CA ASP A 393 27.58 -6.41 19.02
C ASP A 393 26.12 -6.54 18.55
N LEU A 394 25.29 -5.52 18.80
CA LEU A 394 23.85 -5.55 18.53
C LEU A 394 23.52 -6.05 17.12
N ARG A 395 24.19 -5.51 16.10
CA ARG A 395 23.92 -5.88 14.70
C ARG A 395 24.23 -7.35 14.42
N GLN A 396 25.34 -7.86 14.96
CA GLN A 396 25.73 -9.26 14.79
C GLN A 396 24.71 -10.18 15.46
N ARG A 397 24.30 -9.88 16.70
CA ARG A 397 23.30 -10.67 17.42
C ARG A 397 21.95 -10.68 16.71
N LEU A 398 21.45 -9.51 16.28
CA LEU A 398 20.21 -9.45 15.50
C LEU A 398 20.30 -10.27 14.20
N ALA A 399 21.45 -10.22 13.50
CA ALA A 399 21.63 -11.01 12.29
C ALA A 399 21.62 -12.53 12.53
N VAL A 400 22.03 -13.00 13.71
CA VAL A 400 22.03 -14.42 14.09
C VAL A 400 20.67 -14.84 14.65
N ASP A 401 20.11 -14.03 15.54
CA ASP A 401 18.92 -14.36 16.32
C ASP A 401 17.60 -14.14 15.54
N VAL A 402 17.61 -13.23 14.56
CA VAL A 402 16.42 -12.87 13.77
C VAL A 402 16.43 -13.58 12.43
N LEU A 403 17.50 -13.45 11.62
CA LEU A 403 17.58 -14.06 10.29
C LEU A 403 18.19 -15.47 10.34
N THR A 404 17.46 -16.38 11.00
CA THR A 404 17.92 -17.73 11.33
C THR A 404 17.97 -18.69 10.13
N VAL A 405 17.24 -18.39 9.06
CA VAL A 405 17.20 -19.20 7.84
C VAL A 405 18.21 -18.63 6.83
N THR A 406 19.08 -19.48 6.29
CA THR A 406 19.96 -19.13 5.17
C THR A 406 19.83 -20.16 4.07
N TYR A 407 19.53 -19.71 2.84
CA TYR A 407 19.29 -20.56 1.69
C TYR A 407 20.02 -20.01 0.46
N THR A 408 20.81 -20.83 -0.23
CA THR A 408 21.55 -20.41 -1.42
C THR A 408 20.74 -20.80 -2.66
N CYS A 409 20.24 -19.82 -3.41
CA CYS A 409 19.53 -20.07 -4.68
C CYS A 409 20.50 -20.39 -5.80
N SER A 410 21.60 -19.64 -5.89
CA SER A 410 22.65 -19.76 -6.91
C SER A 410 23.96 -19.14 -6.40
N SER A 411 25.01 -19.11 -7.23
CA SER A 411 26.24 -18.37 -6.91
C SER A 411 26.04 -16.86 -6.78
N SER A 412 24.99 -16.31 -7.41
CA SER A 412 24.69 -14.87 -7.42
C SER A 412 23.52 -14.47 -6.52
N LEU A 413 22.85 -15.42 -5.86
CA LEU A 413 21.65 -15.14 -5.09
C LEU A 413 21.55 -16.01 -3.83
N ARG A 414 21.36 -15.35 -2.68
CA ARG A 414 21.15 -15.98 -1.37
C ARG A 414 19.95 -15.34 -0.68
N ILE A 415 19.12 -16.16 -0.04
CA ILE A 415 18.05 -15.71 0.86
C ILE A 415 18.53 -15.85 2.31
N ARG A 416 18.30 -14.82 3.11
CA ARG A 416 18.41 -14.83 4.56
C ARG A 416 17.05 -14.46 5.14
N ALA A 417 16.35 -15.39 5.78
CA ALA A 417 14.99 -15.17 6.23
C ALA A 417 14.84 -15.37 7.74
N GLN A 418 13.85 -14.69 8.31
CA GLN A 418 13.43 -14.94 9.68
C GLN A 418 12.68 -16.27 9.78
N GLN A 419 11.70 -16.47 8.90
CA GLN A 419 10.97 -17.74 8.74
C GLN A 419 10.54 -17.89 7.28
N MET A 420 10.86 -19.02 6.67
CA MET A 420 10.30 -19.46 5.38
C MET A 420 10.40 -20.99 5.33
N THR A 421 9.36 -21.64 4.82
CA THR A 421 9.38 -23.08 4.53
C THR A 421 10.27 -23.39 3.33
N SER A 422 10.72 -24.64 3.19
CA SER A 422 11.49 -25.08 2.03
C SER A 422 10.77 -24.82 0.70
N ALA A 423 9.44 -24.97 0.66
CA ALA A 423 8.64 -24.70 -0.52
C ALA A 423 8.66 -23.20 -0.88
N GLN A 424 8.45 -22.31 0.10
CA GLN A 424 8.53 -20.86 -0.09
C GLN A 424 9.91 -20.43 -0.56
N LEU A 425 10.99 -20.95 0.05
CA LEU A 425 12.38 -20.66 -0.35
C LEU A 425 12.62 -21.05 -1.81
N SER A 426 12.25 -22.29 -2.19
CA SER A 426 12.43 -22.78 -3.55
C SER A 426 11.60 -21.99 -4.57
N GLY A 427 10.35 -21.64 -4.23
CA GLY A 427 9.47 -20.83 -5.08
C GLY A 427 9.99 -19.41 -5.28
N THR A 428 10.47 -18.76 -4.22
CA THR A 428 11.11 -17.44 -4.31
C THR A 428 12.36 -17.50 -5.20
N CYS A 429 13.25 -18.47 -4.99
CA CYS A 429 14.44 -18.62 -5.84
C CYS A 429 14.08 -18.83 -7.32
N ALA A 430 13.07 -19.65 -7.62
CA ALA A 430 12.63 -19.89 -8.98
C ALA A 430 12.05 -18.63 -9.64
N SER A 431 11.24 -17.86 -8.90
CA SER A 431 10.69 -16.58 -9.39
C SER A 431 11.80 -15.58 -9.72
N LEU A 432 12.77 -15.41 -8.83
CA LEU A 432 13.88 -14.48 -9.06
C LEU A 432 14.79 -14.91 -10.22
N ALA A 433 15.10 -16.21 -10.34
CA ALA A 433 15.89 -16.74 -11.45
C ALA A 433 15.20 -16.56 -12.81
N ASN A 434 13.87 -16.74 -12.88
CA ASN A 434 13.12 -16.53 -14.11
C ASN A 434 13.01 -15.04 -14.46
N GLN A 435 12.83 -14.17 -13.47
CA GLN A 435 12.83 -12.72 -13.68
C GLN A 435 14.19 -12.21 -14.18
N ASP A 436 15.29 -12.76 -13.67
CA ASP A 436 16.66 -12.43 -14.10
C ASP A 436 16.81 -12.62 -15.62
N ALA A 437 16.41 -13.79 -16.12
CA ALA A 437 16.42 -14.08 -17.57
C ALA A 437 15.48 -13.15 -18.36
N TYR A 438 14.30 -12.85 -17.82
CA TYR A 438 13.34 -11.94 -18.44
C TYR A 438 13.91 -10.52 -18.55
N PHE A 439 14.46 -9.98 -17.47
CA PHE A 439 15.10 -8.66 -17.41
C PHE A 439 16.16 -8.52 -18.49
N HIS A 440 17.10 -9.48 -18.59
CA HIS A 440 18.19 -9.42 -19.56
C HIS A 440 17.69 -9.42 -21.01
N SER A 441 16.57 -10.10 -21.29
CA SER A 441 15.94 -10.09 -22.63
C SER A 441 15.40 -8.71 -23.03
N ILE A 442 14.95 -7.93 -22.05
CA ILE A 442 14.43 -6.56 -22.24
C ILE A 442 15.58 -5.55 -22.25
N ALA A 443 16.49 -5.64 -21.27
CA ALA A 443 17.61 -4.72 -21.11
C ALA A 443 18.66 -4.86 -22.23
N LYS A 444 18.85 -6.06 -22.79
CA LYS A 444 19.84 -6.36 -23.84
C LYS A 444 21.25 -5.93 -23.43
N ASP A 445 21.65 -6.26 -22.21
CA ASP A 445 22.97 -5.98 -21.63
C ASP A 445 24.02 -7.08 -21.96
N GLY A 446 23.58 -8.22 -22.51
CA GLY A 446 24.44 -9.36 -22.79
C GLY A 446 24.90 -10.10 -21.52
N ASN A 447 24.16 -9.95 -20.42
CA ASN A 447 24.40 -10.47 -19.07
C ASN A 447 25.76 -10.01 -18.51
N ARG A 448 26.15 -8.77 -18.82
CA ARG A 448 27.43 -8.19 -18.41
C ARG A 448 27.20 -7.01 -17.47
N PRO A 449 27.69 -7.09 -16.21
CA PRO A 449 27.63 -5.95 -15.30
C PRO A 449 28.28 -4.72 -15.92
N VAL A 450 27.83 -3.54 -15.51
CA VAL A 450 28.48 -2.28 -15.86
C VAL A 450 29.93 -2.27 -15.36
N ALA A 451 30.77 -1.45 -15.99
CA ALA A 451 32.15 -1.33 -15.55
C ALA A 451 32.23 -0.87 -14.08
N TYR A 452 33.17 -1.45 -13.34
CA TYR A 452 33.43 -1.19 -11.91
C TYR A 452 32.29 -1.57 -10.95
N ASP A 453 31.33 -2.40 -11.36
CA ASP A 453 30.50 -3.15 -10.42
C ASP A 453 31.19 -4.49 -10.09
N TYR A 454 31.62 -4.65 -8.84
CA TYR A 454 32.27 -5.86 -8.31
C TYR A 454 31.35 -6.68 -7.41
N ASN A 455 30.04 -6.40 -7.38
CA ASN A 455 29.10 -7.24 -6.65
C ASN A 455 29.14 -8.66 -7.22
N THR A 456 28.89 -9.66 -6.36
CA THR A 456 28.89 -11.07 -6.80
C THR A 456 27.60 -11.78 -6.44
N THR A 457 27.06 -11.50 -5.26
CA THR A 457 25.91 -12.20 -4.69
C THR A 457 24.95 -11.21 -4.08
N LEU A 458 23.68 -11.22 -4.48
CA LEU A 458 22.61 -10.52 -3.79
C LEU A 458 22.19 -11.31 -2.54
N GLU A 459 22.06 -10.63 -1.40
CA GLU A 459 21.39 -11.15 -0.21
C GLU A 459 19.95 -10.61 -0.14
N VAL A 460 18.95 -11.49 -0.29
CA VAL A 460 17.54 -11.17 -0.07
C VAL A 460 17.21 -11.45 1.40
N CYS A 461 17.06 -10.41 2.19
CA CYS A 461 16.76 -10.46 3.61
C CYS A 461 15.24 -10.37 3.85
N VAL A 462 14.60 -11.43 4.33
CA VAL A 462 13.12 -11.53 4.46
C VAL A 462 12.71 -11.64 5.92
N PHE A 463 12.02 -10.63 6.44
CA PHE A 463 11.38 -10.68 7.76
C PHE A 463 10.01 -11.37 7.70
N ASP A 464 9.57 -11.95 8.82
CA ASP A 464 8.32 -12.74 8.89
C ASP A 464 7.04 -11.88 8.78
N SER A 465 7.16 -10.57 9.01
CA SER A 465 6.03 -9.64 8.92
C SER A 465 6.50 -8.20 8.75
N SER A 466 5.58 -7.33 8.35
CA SER A 466 5.77 -5.88 8.36
C SER A 466 6.16 -5.32 9.74
N THR A 467 5.71 -5.97 10.82
CA THR A 467 6.04 -5.58 12.22
C THR A 467 7.49 -5.91 12.55
N ASP A 468 7.96 -7.09 12.15
CA ASP A 468 9.34 -7.51 12.35
C ASP A 468 10.30 -6.68 11.49
N TYR A 469 9.89 -6.34 10.26
CA TYR A 469 10.61 -5.40 9.41
C TYR A 469 10.84 -4.06 10.11
N GLN A 470 9.78 -3.43 10.63
CA GLN A 470 9.89 -2.17 11.38
C GLN A 470 10.74 -2.29 12.65
N THR A 471 10.72 -3.46 13.30
CA THR A 471 11.46 -3.69 14.55
C THR A 471 12.96 -3.84 14.29
N TYR A 472 13.35 -4.64 13.29
CA TYR A 472 14.73 -5.11 13.15
C TYR A 472 15.50 -4.47 12.00
N ALA A 473 14.85 -4.22 10.86
CA ALA A 473 15.55 -3.91 9.62
C ALA A 473 16.35 -2.60 9.74
N GLY A 474 15.77 -1.59 10.39
CA GLY A 474 16.47 -0.36 10.73
C GLY A 474 17.73 -0.61 11.57
N ALA A 475 17.63 -1.35 12.68
CA ALA A 475 18.76 -1.60 13.56
C ALA A 475 19.88 -2.41 12.89
N MET A 476 19.51 -3.36 12.03
CA MET A 476 20.43 -4.26 11.32
C MET A 476 21.13 -3.57 10.15
N PHE A 477 20.36 -2.90 9.29
CA PHE A 477 20.83 -2.43 7.97
C PHE A 477 20.91 -0.91 7.88
N GLY A 478 20.37 -0.21 8.87
CA GLY A 478 20.31 1.25 8.93
C GLY A 478 19.40 1.85 7.88
N ILE A 479 18.20 1.32 7.75
CA ILE A 479 17.24 1.73 6.74
C ILE A 479 16.03 2.44 7.35
N ASP A 480 15.35 3.26 6.56
CA ASP A 480 13.97 3.60 6.87
C ASP A 480 13.10 2.36 6.65
N THR A 481 12.08 2.19 7.51
CA THR A 481 11.21 1.01 7.50
C THR A 481 9.77 1.36 7.17
N ASN A 482 9.48 2.59 6.74
CA ASN A 482 8.15 3.01 6.27
C ASN A 482 8.03 2.84 4.75
N ASN A 483 8.41 1.66 4.25
CA ASN A 483 8.40 1.33 2.82
C ASN A 483 8.07 -0.15 2.64
N GLY A 484 7.77 -0.53 1.40
CA GLY A 484 7.45 -1.90 1.01
C GLY A 484 8.63 -2.88 0.95
N GLY A 485 9.79 -2.48 1.45
CA GLY A 485 11.08 -3.10 1.17
C GLY A 485 12.04 -2.10 0.52
N MET A 486 13.33 -2.42 0.52
CA MET A 486 14.36 -1.57 -0.08
C MET A 486 15.55 -2.38 -0.58
N TYR A 487 16.03 -2.00 -1.77
CA TYR A 487 17.36 -2.34 -2.24
C TYR A 487 18.45 -1.42 -1.65
N LEU A 488 19.38 -2.01 -0.91
CA LEU A 488 20.63 -1.40 -0.47
C LEU A 488 21.79 -1.89 -1.34
N GLU A 489 22.18 -1.05 -2.30
CA GLU A 489 23.30 -1.31 -3.19
C GLU A 489 24.66 -1.25 -2.47
N GLY A 490 24.88 -0.23 -1.63
CA GLY A 490 26.19 0.05 -1.04
C GLY A 490 27.12 0.77 -2.02
N ASP A 491 28.40 0.40 -2.03
CA ASP A 491 29.39 0.90 -2.99
C ASP A 491 29.77 -0.25 -3.94
N PRO A 492 29.17 -0.32 -5.15
CA PRO A 492 29.42 -1.42 -6.07
C PRO A 492 30.88 -1.51 -6.53
N SER A 493 31.65 -0.42 -6.39
CA SER A 493 33.08 -0.39 -6.75
C SER A 493 34.01 -0.86 -5.63
N ALA A 494 33.49 -1.07 -4.43
CA ALA A 494 34.27 -1.57 -3.30
C ALA A 494 34.39 -3.09 -3.32
N SER A 495 35.61 -3.60 -3.14
CA SER A 495 35.84 -5.03 -2.93
C SER A 495 35.17 -5.48 -1.63
N GLY A 496 34.32 -6.51 -1.72
CA GLY A 496 33.56 -7.03 -0.58
C GLY A 496 32.26 -6.30 -0.28
N ASN A 497 31.79 -5.41 -1.18
CA ASN A 497 30.43 -4.88 -1.10
C ASN A 497 29.41 -6.03 -1.12
N GLN A 498 28.39 -5.93 -0.27
CA GLN A 498 27.32 -6.93 -0.16
C GLN A 498 25.98 -6.25 -0.41
N PRO A 499 25.48 -6.29 -1.66
CA PRO A 499 24.17 -5.73 -1.98
C PRO A 499 23.08 -6.53 -1.29
N ARG A 500 22.04 -5.84 -0.82
CA ARG A 500 20.93 -6.45 -0.09
C ARG A 500 19.60 -5.94 -0.58
N PHE A 501 18.67 -6.85 -0.83
CA PHE A 501 17.26 -6.53 -0.89
C PHE A 501 16.64 -6.88 0.46
N ILE A 502 16.13 -5.90 1.20
CA ILE A 502 15.53 -6.09 2.51
C ILE A 502 14.01 -5.98 2.37
N ALA A 503 13.30 -7.02 2.78
CA ALA A 503 11.88 -7.22 2.52
C ALA A 503 11.20 -7.94 3.68
N TYR A 504 9.90 -8.16 3.57
CA TYR A 504 9.11 -8.94 4.52
C TYR A 504 8.00 -9.71 3.81
N GLU A 505 7.50 -10.75 4.48
CA GLU A 505 6.26 -11.40 4.06
C GLU A 505 5.09 -10.41 4.18
N ALA A 506 4.28 -10.31 3.13
CA ALA A 506 3.02 -9.58 3.15
C ALA A 506 1.98 -10.36 3.98
N GLU A 507 2.07 -10.30 5.31
CA GLU A 507 1.30 -11.18 6.20
C GLU A 507 -0.23 -11.05 6.06
N TRP A 508 -0.69 -9.97 5.45
CA TRP A 508 -2.11 -9.69 5.19
C TRP A 508 -2.69 -10.47 4.00
N VAL A 509 -1.89 -11.11 3.16
CA VAL A 509 -2.38 -11.98 2.06
C VAL A 509 -2.45 -13.46 2.42
N ARG A 510 -2.15 -13.82 3.68
CA ARG A 510 -2.24 -15.19 4.17
C ARG A 510 -3.64 -15.80 3.93
N PRO A 511 -3.73 -17.10 3.59
CA PRO A 511 -2.67 -18.11 3.66
C PRO A 511 -1.71 -18.13 2.46
N THR A 512 -1.91 -17.27 1.45
CA THR A 512 -0.93 -17.12 0.36
C THR A 512 0.35 -16.50 0.90
N PHE A 513 1.50 -17.06 0.52
CA PHE A 513 2.80 -16.49 0.85
C PHE A 513 3.26 -15.57 -0.27
N GLU A 514 3.49 -14.31 0.05
CA GLU A 514 4.08 -13.33 -0.85
C GLU A 514 5.13 -12.53 -0.10
N ILE A 515 6.30 -12.32 -0.72
CA ILE A 515 7.25 -11.30 -0.24
C ILE A 515 6.82 -9.99 -0.89
N TRP A 516 6.56 -8.99 -0.05
CA TRP A 516 6.06 -7.71 -0.51
C TRP A 516 7.03 -7.05 -1.49
N ASN A 517 6.50 -6.59 -2.63
CA ASN A 517 7.24 -5.94 -3.73
C ASN A 517 8.46 -6.71 -4.29
N LEU A 518 8.50 -8.04 -4.12
CA LEU A 518 9.65 -8.88 -4.49
C LEU A 518 10.21 -8.61 -5.89
N ASN A 519 9.37 -8.67 -6.92
CA ASN A 519 9.81 -8.55 -8.30
C ASN A 519 10.15 -7.09 -8.68
N HIS A 520 9.51 -6.11 -8.06
CA HIS A 520 9.88 -4.70 -8.24
C HIS A 520 11.30 -4.44 -7.74
N GLU A 521 11.56 -4.78 -6.48
CA GLU A 521 12.84 -4.49 -5.82
C GLU A 521 14.00 -5.33 -6.37
N TYR A 522 13.73 -6.57 -6.82
CA TYR A 522 14.75 -7.34 -7.53
C TYR A 522 15.17 -6.67 -8.84
N THR A 523 14.27 -5.94 -9.51
CA THR A 523 14.62 -5.18 -10.71
C THR A 523 15.59 -4.05 -10.39
N HIS A 524 15.48 -3.38 -9.23
CA HIS A 524 16.44 -2.34 -8.82
C HIS A 524 17.87 -2.87 -8.70
N TYR A 525 18.04 -4.09 -8.17
CA TYR A 525 19.34 -4.76 -8.15
C TYR A 525 19.88 -5.00 -9.58
N LEU A 526 19.03 -5.54 -10.47
CA LEU A 526 19.43 -5.82 -11.84
C LEU A 526 19.73 -4.54 -12.63
N ASP A 527 18.92 -3.50 -12.49
CA ASP A 527 19.12 -2.20 -13.15
C ASP A 527 20.40 -1.52 -12.65
N GLY A 528 20.62 -1.50 -11.33
CA GLY A 528 21.86 -1.05 -10.70
C GLY A 528 23.08 -1.75 -11.28
N ARG A 529 23.05 -3.08 -11.31
CA ARG A 529 24.19 -3.89 -11.74
C ARG A 529 24.48 -3.88 -13.24
N PHE A 530 23.45 -3.80 -14.09
CA PHE A 530 23.58 -4.08 -15.53
C PHE A 530 23.28 -2.87 -16.42
N ASN A 531 22.63 -1.83 -15.91
CA ASN A 531 22.27 -0.64 -16.68
C ASN A 531 22.87 0.65 -16.13
N MET A 532 23.01 0.77 -14.81
CA MET A 532 23.31 2.04 -14.14
C MET A 532 24.77 2.08 -13.67
N TYR A 533 25.61 2.90 -14.29
CA TYR A 533 27.03 2.98 -13.91
C TYR A 533 27.25 3.67 -12.56
N GLY A 534 28.06 3.06 -11.69
CA GLY A 534 28.41 3.61 -10.39
C GLY A 534 27.33 3.33 -9.34
N ASP A 535 27.36 4.08 -8.23
CA ASP A 535 26.33 3.93 -7.19
C ASP A 535 25.04 4.69 -7.54
N PHE A 536 23.99 4.45 -6.75
CA PHE A 536 22.73 5.17 -6.87
C PHE A 536 22.86 6.70 -6.92
N THR A 537 23.81 7.30 -6.21
CA THR A 537 24.00 8.76 -6.23
C THR A 537 24.47 9.24 -7.61
N ALA A 538 25.34 8.47 -8.27
CA ALA A 538 25.72 8.73 -9.65
C ALA A 538 24.50 8.60 -10.58
N GLY A 539 23.71 7.53 -10.40
CA GLY A 539 22.51 7.24 -11.19
C GLY A 539 21.43 8.32 -11.17
N VAL A 540 21.29 9.05 -10.05
CA VAL A 540 20.31 10.14 -9.88
C VAL A 540 20.91 11.54 -10.00
N SER A 541 22.15 11.67 -10.50
CA SER A 541 22.80 12.96 -10.75
C SER A 541 22.09 13.82 -11.81
N THR A 542 21.24 13.19 -12.63
CA THR A 542 20.27 13.83 -13.51
C THR A 542 18.89 13.21 -13.27
N PRO A 543 17.77 13.81 -13.71
CA PRO A 543 16.45 13.21 -13.56
C PRO A 543 16.32 11.88 -14.31
N THR A 544 16.46 10.77 -13.59
CA THR A 544 16.40 9.38 -14.09
C THR A 544 15.29 8.56 -13.45
N ILE A 545 14.53 9.14 -12.50
CA ILE A 545 13.54 8.40 -11.71
C ILE A 545 12.38 7.86 -12.57
N TRP A 546 12.06 8.53 -13.68
CA TRP A 546 11.10 8.00 -14.66
C TRP A 546 11.52 6.63 -15.20
N TRP A 547 12.83 6.40 -15.34
CA TRP A 547 13.41 5.13 -15.75
C TRP A 547 13.51 4.18 -14.56
N ILE A 548 14.20 4.57 -13.47
CA ILE A 548 14.49 3.67 -12.34
C ILE A 548 13.20 3.02 -11.80
N GLU A 549 12.21 3.82 -11.41
CA GLU A 549 10.96 3.29 -10.87
C GLU A 549 10.06 2.77 -12.00
N GLY A 550 9.96 3.48 -13.12
CA GLY A 550 9.12 3.05 -14.24
C GLY A 550 9.55 1.73 -14.88
N PHE A 551 10.85 1.43 -14.87
CA PHE A 551 11.40 0.18 -15.40
C PHE A 551 11.27 -0.97 -14.41
N ALA A 552 11.43 -0.71 -13.11
CA ALA A 552 11.10 -1.68 -12.07
C ALA A 552 9.62 -2.09 -12.14
N GLU A 553 8.71 -1.12 -12.30
CA GLU A 553 7.29 -1.39 -12.53
C GLU A 553 7.06 -2.18 -13.83
N TYR A 554 7.69 -1.76 -14.92
CA TYR A 554 7.52 -2.40 -16.23
C TYR A 554 7.93 -3.87 -16.19
N ILE A 555 9.12 -4.16 -15.66
CA ILE A 555 9.62 -5.53 -15.51
C ILE A 555 8.73 -6.32 -14.57
N SER A 556 8.40 -5.78 -13.39
CA SER A 556 7.57 -6.46 -12.38
C SER A 556 6.20 -6.87 -12.93
N TYR A 557 5.48 -5.96 -13.57
CA TYR A 557 4.14 -6.23 -14.10
C TYR A 557 4.17 -7.16 -15.30
N HIS A 558 5.06 -6.94 -16.26
CA HIS A 558 5.12 -7.77 -17.46
C HIS A 558 5.66 -9.17 -17.17
N TYR A 559 6.66 -9.31 -16.30
CA TYR A 559 7.17 -10.61 -15.88
C TYR A 559 6.09 -11.46 -15.20
N ARG A 560 5.30 -10.84 -14.30
CA ARG A 560 4.20 -11.53 -13.60
C ARG A 560 2.98 -11.76 -14.48
N GLY A 561 2.93 -11.18 -15.69
CA GLY A 561 1.76 -11.23 -16.56
C GLY A 561 0.54 -10.50 -15.99
N VAL A 562 0.77 -9.48 -15.14
CA VAL A 562 -0.31 -8.72 -14.49
C VAL A 562 -0.52 -7.41 -15.24
N ARG A 563 -1.77 -6.99 -15.42
CA ARG A 563 -2.09 -5.67 -15.96
C ARG A 563 -1.96 -4.62 -14.86
N TYR A 564 -1.27 -3.53 -15.16
CA TYR A 564 -1.18 -2.38 -14.25
C TYR A 564 -2.39 -1.46 -14.38
N ASP A 565 -3.54 -1.85 -13.84
CA ASP A 565 -4.83 -1.16 -14.03
C ASP A 565 -4.84 0.30 -13.53
N ALA A 566 -4.14 0.60 -12.44
CA ALA A 566 -4.06 1.99 -11.96
C ALA A 566 -3.30 2.88 -12.94
N ALA A 567 -2.19 2.41 -13.54
CA ALA A 567 -1.50 3.14 -14.59
C ALA A 567 -2.37 3.28 -15.86
N MET A 568 -3.19 2.26 -16.19
CA MET A 568 -4.14 2.36 -17.31
C MET A 568 -5.24 3.39 -17.05
N THR A 569 -5.67 3.54 -15.79
CA THR A 569 -6.61 4.59 -15.38
C THR A 569 -5.97 5.97 -15.55
N GLU A 570 -4.71 6.15 -15.10
CA GLU A 570 -3.95 7.38 -15.29
C GLU A 570 -3.78 7.75 -16.77
N ALA A 571 -3.55 6.76 -17.64
CA ALA A 571 -3.47 6.99 -19.08
C ALA A 571 -4.75 7.64 -19.66
N GLY A 572 -5.91 7.34 -19.10
CA GLY A 572 -7.20 7.96 -19.47
C GLY A 572 -7.27 9.45 -19.16
N TYR A 573 -6.59 9.92 -18.10
CA TYR A 573 -6.56 11.34 -17.72
C TYR A 573 -5.67 12.19 -18.62
N ARG A 574 -4.67 11.57 -19.27
CA ARG A 574 -3.72 12.27 -20.16
C ARG A 574 -3.06 13.48 -19.49
N THR A 575 -2.66 13.33 -18.23
CA THR A 575 -2.15 14.40 -17.37
C THR A 575 -0.79 14.94 -17.83
N TYR A 576 0.14 14.08 -18.27
CA TYR A 576 1.51 14.48 -18.59
C TYR A 576 1.93 14.12 -20.01
N ALA A 577 2.58 15.07 -20.69
CA ALA A 577 3.33 14.81 -21.92
C ALA A 577 4.55 13.93 -21.61
N LEU A 578 4.98 13.11 -22.56
CA LEU A 578 6.15 12.23 -22.38
C LEU A 578 7.41 13.05 -22.07
N SER A 579 7.62 14.16 -22.78
CA SER A 579 8.74 15.07 -22.56
C SER A 579 8.83 15.61 -21.12
N THR A 580 7.69 15.85 -20.46
CA THR A 580 7.60 16.26 -19.06
C THR A 580 8.05 15.15 -18.11
N LEU A 581 7.74 13.89 -18.44
CA LEU A 581 8.04 12.74 -17.58
C LEU A 581 9.54 12.45 -17.51
N PHE A 582 10.33 12.79 -18.54
CA PHE A 582 11.78 12.72 -18.45
C PHE A 582 12.37 13.63 -17.35
N GLY A 583 11.62 14.62 -16.84
CA GLY A 583 12.02 15.47 -15.72
C GLY A 583 11.67 14.91 -14.33
N THR A 584 11.20 13.67 -14.21
CA THR A 584 10.74 13.10 -12.93
C THR A 584 11.91 12.83 -11.97
N THR A 585 11.68 13.20 -10.72
CA THR A 585 12.58 13.07 -9.55
C THR A 585 11.74 12.65 -8.34
N TYR A 586 12.37 12.21 -7.25
CA TYR A 586 11.67 11.86 -6.01
C TYR A 586 11.02 13.03 -5.27
N SER A 587 11.19 14.27 -5.73
CA SER A 587 10.43 15.41 -5.19
C SER A 587 9.00 15.49 -5.72
N HIS A 588 8.62 14.62 -6.66
CA HIS A 588 7.27 14.54 -7.21
C HIS A 588 6.42 13.53 -6.43
N ASP A 589 5.12 13.51 -6.71
CA ASP A 589 4.19 12.57 -6.10
C ASP A 589 4.37 11.13 -6.62
N THR A 590 3.88 10.17 -5.84
CA THR A 590 3.96 8.73 -6.14
C THR A 590 3.27 8.36 -7.45
N THR A 591 2.16 9.02 -7.82
CA THR A 591 1.47 8.75 -9.09
C THR A 591 2.36 9.12 -10.27
N ARG A 592 3.04 10.27 -10.23
CA ARG A 592 3.99 10.67 -11.26
C ARG A 592 5.22 9.76 -11.31
N ILE A 593 5.72 9.34 -10.16
CA ILE A 593 6.92 8.49 -10.06
C ILE A 593 6.66 7.10 -10.64
N TYR A 594 5.66 6.37 -10.12
CA TYR A 594 5.47 4.96 -10.41
C TYR A 594 4.57 4.74 -11.63
N ARG A 595 3.33 5.24 -11.61
CA ARG A 595 2.33 4.97 -12.65
C ARG A 595 2.68 5.63 -13.98
N TRP A 596 3.01 6.93 -13.93
CA TRP A 596 3.42 7.66 -15.14
C TRP A 596 4.84 7.30 -15.57
N GLY A 597 5.74 6.95 -14.64
CA GLY A 597 7.04 6.34 -14.96
C GLY A 597 6.87 5.05 -15.77
N TYR A 598 6.05 4.12 -15.29
CA TYR A 598 5.70 2.88 -15.99
C TYR A 598 5.17 3.12 -17.40
N LEU A 599 4.20 4.04 -17.56
CA LEU A 599 3.66 4.37 -18.89
C LEU A 599 4.75 4.90 -19.82
N ALA A 600 5.61 5.80 -19.33
CA ALA A 600 6.70 6.38 -20.12
C ALA A 600 7.72 5.32 -20.55
N VAL A 601 8.16 4.48 -19.61
CA VAL A 601 9.10 3.37 -19.89
C VAL A 601 8.48 2.38 -20.85
N ARG A 602 7.24 1.95 -20.62
CA ARG A 602 6.51 1.04 -21.51
C ARG A 602 6.44 1.57 -22.93
N TYR A 603 6.01 2.82 -23.12
CA TYR A 603 5.98 3.45 -24.44
C TYR A 603 7.37 3.47 -25.09
N MET A 604 8.40 3.86 -24.34
CA MET A 604 9.76 3.93 -24.87
C MET A 604 10.30 2.56 -25.27
N ILE A 605 10.09 1.53 -24.46
CA ILE A 605 10.53 0.15 -24.75
C ILE A 605 9.78 -0.42 -25.96
N GLU A 606 8.46 -0.30 -25.98
CA GLU A 606 7.62 -0.95 -27.01
C GLU A 606 7.63 -0.18 -28.34
N GLN A 607 7.63 1.15 -28.29
CA GLN A 607 7.49 1.99 -29.48
C GLN A 607 8.83 2.55 -29.97
N ARG A 608 9.83 2.70 -29.10
CA ARG A 608 11.11 3.37 -29.38
C ARG A 608 12.34 2.57 -28.89
N PRO A 609 12.45 1.25 -29.16
CA PRO A 609 13.52 0.42 -28.60
C PRO A 609 14.94 0.87 -28.99
N ALA A 610 15.11 1.51 -30.16
CA ALA A 610 16.41 2.05 -30.59
C ALA A 610 16.86 3.26 -29.76
N ASP A 611 15.92 4.12 -29.36
CA ASP A 611 16.22 5.25 -28.48
C ASP A 611 16.51 4.76 -27.07
N VAL A 612 15.80 3.73 -26.58
CA VAL A 612 16.10 3.07 -25.30
C VAL A 612 17.51 2.48 -25.30
N ALA A 613 17.90 1.76 -26.35
CA ALA A 613 19.26 1.23 -26.48
C ALA A 613 20.33 2.34 -26.43
N THR A 614 20.04 3.50 -27.03
CA THR A 614 20.93 4.67 -26.98
C THR A 614 21.04 5.25 -25.56
N VAL A 615 19.91 5.43 -24.88
CA VAL A 615 19.86 5.92 -23.49
C VAL A 615 20.61 4.96 -22.55
N LEU A 616 20.35 3.66 -22.65
CA LEU A 616 21.04 2.64 -21.85
C LEU A 616 22.55 2.60 -22.13
N GLY A 617 22.98 2.85 -23.37
CA GLY A 617 24.41 2.99 -23.68
C GLY A 617 25.08 4.14 -22.90
N TYR A 618 24.37 5.26 -22.74
CA TYR A 618 24.87 6.37 -21.91
C TYR A 618 24.82 6.05 -20.41
N TYR A 619 23.76 5.41 -19.92
CA TYR A 619 23.66 5.03 -18.50
C TYR A 619 24.76 4.03 -18.11
N ARG A 620 24.99 3.00 -18.92
CA ARG A 620 26.02 1.96 -18.68
C ARG A 620 27.46 2.49 -18.71
N SER A 621 27.67 3.65 -19.34
CA SER A 621 28.98 4.33 -19.40
C SER A 621 29.11 5.48 -18.40
N GLY A 622 28.09 5.75 -17.59
CA GLY A 622 28.06 6.89 -16.66
C GLY A 622 27.96 8.25 -17.34
N SER A 623 27.56 8.29 -18.61
CA SER A 623 27.41 9.51 -19.42
C SER A 623 26.08 10.23 -19.13
N TRP A 624 25.79 10.49 -17.85
CA TRP A 624 24.50 10.98 -17.35
C TRP A 624 24.06 12.29 -18.02
N SER A 625 24.96 13.26 -18.17
CA SER A 625 24.67 14.54 -18.84
C SER A 625 24.32 14.35 -20.32
N THR A 626 25.01 13.44 -21.00
CA THR A 626 24.76 13.14 -22.42
C THR A 626 23.41 12.46 -22.60
N ALA A 627 23.08 11.50 -21.73
CA ALA A 627 21.76 10.87 -21.69
C ALA A 627 20.66 11.92 -21.49
N ARG A 628 20.87 12.85 -20.56
CA ARG A 628 19.94 13.96 -20.30
C ARG A 628 19.76 14.82 -21.54
N SER A 629 20.83 15.24 -22.20
CA SER A 629 20.77 16.03 -23.43
C SER A 629 20.06 15.30 -24.57
N PHE A 630 20.26 13.98 -24.69
CA PHE A 630 19.55 13.16 -25.68
C PHE A 630 18.05 13.12 -25.41
N LEU A 631 17.64 12.85 -24.16
CA LEU A 631 16.23 12.82 -23.75
C LEU A 631 15.53 14.18 -23.94
N THR A 632 16.12 15.28 -23.44
CA THR A 632 15.45 16.59 -23.47
C THR A 632 15.67 17.39 -24.75
N GLY A 633 16.72 17.08 -25.51
CA GLY A 633 17.08 17.77 -26.74
C GLY A 633 16.74 16.95 -27.98
N SER A 634 17.41 15.81 -28.16
CA SER A 634 17.28 14.98 -29.38
C SER A 634 15.92 14.31 -29.51
N ILE A 635 15.36 13.79 -28.41
CA ILE A 635 13.97 13.34 -28.35
C ILE A 635 13.07 14.55 -28.12
N GLY A 636 13.31 15.31 -27.04
CA GLY A 636 12.54 16.50 -26.72
C GLY A 636 11.03 16.24 -26.73
N THR A 637 10.27 17.05 -27.47
CA THR A 637 8.82 16.92 -27.62
C THR A 637 8.38 16.09 -28.83
N ARG A 638 9.33 15.49 -29.57
CA ARG A 638 9.09 14.78 -30.85
C ARG A 638 8.02 13.70 -30.75
N TYR A 639 7.91 13.06 -29.59
CA TYR A 639 6.98 11.95 -29.37
C TYR A 639 5.70 12.32 -28.64
N ASP A 640 5.53 13.56 -28.17
CA ASP A 640 4.36 13.93 -27.37
C ASP A 640 3.04 13.71 -28.13
N SER A 641 2.99 14.03 -29.43
CA SER A 641 1.79 13.79 -30.23
C SER A 641 1.45 12.30 -30.35
N ALA A 642 2.45 11.45 -30.62
CA ALA A 642 2.24 10.00 -30.77
C ALA A 642 1.95 9.33 -29.41
N TRP A 643 2.55 9.86 -28.34
CA TRP A 643 2.27 9.49 -26.96
C TRP A 643 0.80 9.71 -26.59
N TRP A 644 0.22 10.86 -26.94
CA TRP A 644 -1.21 11.12 -26.68
C TRP A 644 -2.13 10.13 -27.38
N THR A 645 -1.81 9.77 -28.63
CA THR A 645 -2.53 8.73 -29.37
C THR A 645 -2.39 7.37 -28.70
N TRP A 646 -1.19 7.02 -28.25
CA TRP A 646 -0.93 5.76 -27.56
C TRP A 646 -1.68 5.67 -26.22
N LEU A 647 -1.67 6.72 -25.40
CA LEU A 647 -2.44 6.78 -24.15
C LEU A 647 -3.94 6.64 -24.38
N ALA A 648 -4.47 7.26 -25.44
CA ALA A 648 -5.88 7.13 -25.81
C ALA A 648 -6.28 5.68 -26.06
N ALA A 649 -5.45 4.96 -26.81
CA ALA A 649 -5.67 3.56 -27.12
C ALA A 649 -5.48 2.68 -25.87
N CYS A 650 -4.50 2.98 -25.02
CA CYS A 650 -4.34 2.28 -23.74
C CYS A 650 -5.54 2.41 -22.81
N ALA A 651 -6.09 3.61 -22.67
CA ALA A 651 -7.30 3.85 -21.90
C ALA A 651 -8.51 3.08 -22.47
N ALA A 652 -8.52 2.84 -23.79
CA ALA A 652 -9.53 2.03 -24.48
C ALA A 652 -9.23 0.52 -24.45
N GLY A 653 -8.16 0.08 -23.79
CA GLY A 653 -7.75 -1.33 -23.72
C GLY A 653 -7.04 -1.85 -24.97
N THR A 654 -6.65 -0.98 -25.91
CA THR A 654 -6.09 -1.34 -27.23
C THR A 654 -4.70 -0.75 -27.46
N CYS A 655 -3.86 -0.63 -26.41
CA CYS A 655 -2.49 -0.12 -26.51
C CYS A 655 -1.75 -0.67 -27.76
N PRO A 656 -1.34 0.16 -28.74
CA PRO A 656 -0.55 -0.28 -29.88
C PRO A 656 0.82 -0.78 -29.42
N GLY A 657 1.32 -1.88 -29.98
CA GLY A 657 2.48 -2.62 -29.46
C GLY A 657 2.16 -3.54 -28.28
N GLY A 658 0.97 -3.40 -27.69
CA GLY A 658 0.34 -4.34 -26.77
C GLY A 658 -0.36 -5.45 -27.54
N GLY A 659 0.43 -6.32 -28.15
CA GLY A 659 -0.01 -7.62 -28.64
C GLY A 659 0.87 -8.72 -28.05
N GLY A 660 1.29 -8.56 -26.79
CA GLY A 660 1.63 -9.74 -26.02
C GLY A 660 0.29 -10.33 -25.60
N ASP A 661 -0.23 -11.27 -26.40
CA ASP A 661 -1.19 -12.31 -25.97
C ASP A 661 -1.08 -12.51 -24.46
N GLN A 662 -2.16 -12.31 -23.71
CA GLN A 662 -2.06 -12.46 -22.27
C GLN A 662 -1.94 -13.94 -21.96
N ALA A 663 -1.08 -14.31 -21.01
CA ALA A 663 -1.10 -15.68 -20.56
C ALA A 663 -2.51 -15.98 -20.01
N PRO A 664 -3.09 -17.16 -20.30
CA PRO A 664 -4.45 -17.46 -19.95
C PRO A 664 -4.61 -17.40 -18.43
N THR A 665 -5.75 -16.92 -17.97
CA THR A 665 -6.11 -17.03 -16.56
C THR A 665 -6.66 -18.41 -16.31
N ALA A 666 -5.87 -19.28 -15.68
CA ALA A 666 -6.28 -20.62 -15.33
C ALA A 666 -7.34 -20.59 -14.22
N GLY A 667 -8.42 -21.35 -14.38
CA GLY A 667 -9.48 -21.45 -13.40
C GLY A 667 -10.16 -22.81 -13.48
N PHE A 668 -10.59 -23.35 -12.35
CA PHE A 668 -11.48 -24.51 -12.38
C PHE A 668 -12.40 -24.57 -11.16
N THR A 669 -13.48 -25.33 -11.31
CA THR A 669 -14.35 -25.78 -10.23
C THR A 669 -14.35 -27.30 -10.17
N TYR A 670 -14.79 -27.89 -9.05
CA TYR A 670 -14.90 -29.33 -8.94
C TYR A 670 -16.14 -29.74 -8.12
N THR A 671 -16.61 -30.96 -8.35
CA THR A 671 -17.54 -31.68 -7.46
C THR A 671 -16.92 -33.01 -7.09
N ALA A 672 -17.06 -33.44 -5.83
CA ALA A 672 -16.56 -34.72 -5.35
C ALA A 672 -17.71 -35.60 -4.88
N SER A 673 -17.72 -36.86 -5.31
CA SER A 673 -18.65 -37.89 -4.88
C SER A 673 -17.87 -39.16 -4.56
N GLY A 674 -17.82 -39.52 -3.28
CA GLY A 674 -16.92 -40.58 -2.85
C GLY A 674 -15.45 -40.22 -3.13
N LEU A 675 -14.72 -41.17 -3.70
CA LEU A 675 -13.33 -41.00 -4.12
C LEU A 675 -13.18 -40.37 -5.52
N THR A 676 -14.27 -40.02 -6.19
CA THR A 676 -14.25 -39.46 -7.55
C THR A 676 -14.51 -37.96 -7.54
N ALA A 677 -13.62 -37.18 -8.16
CA ALA A 677 -13.77 -35.76 -8.40
C ALA A 677 -14.00 -35.47 -9.89
N ASN A 678 -15.04 -34.70 -10.21
CA ASN A 678 -15.30 -34.18 -11.55
C ASN A 678 -14.88 -32.72 -11.59
N PHE A 679 -14.05 -32.37 -12.57
CA PHE A 679 -13.48 -31.04 -12.74
C PHE A 679 -14.12 -30.32 -13.92
N THR A 680 -14.39 -29.02 -13.74
CA THR A 680 -14.83 -28.13 -14.81
C THR A 680 -13.82 -27.01 -14.98
N ASP A 681 -13.18 -26.95 -16.13
CA ASP A 681 -12.30 -25.84 -16.51
C ASP A 681 -13.14 -24.55 -16.68
N THR A 682 -12.71 -23.48 -16.03
CA THR A 682 -13.28 -22.14 -16.10
C THR A 682 -12.22 -21.11 -16.52
N SER A 683 -11.15 -21.56 -17.16
CA SER A 683 -10.06 -20.70 -17.60
C SER A 683 -10.52 -19.72 -18.69
N THR A 684 -9.94 -18.53 -18.68
CA THR A 684 -10.24 -17.47 -19.64
C THR A 684 -8.97 -16.99 -20.32
N ASP A 685 -9.09 -16.52 -21.55
CA ASP A 685 -7.98 -16.03 -22.35
C ASP A 685 -8.43 -14.88 -23.25
N ASP A 686 -7.52 -14.01 -23.67
CA ASP A 686 -7.79 -12.98 -24.69
C ASP A 686 -7.72 -13.54 -26.13
N GLY A 687 -7.16 -14.75 -26.30
CA GLY A 687 -7.24 -15.58 -27.48
C GLY A 687 -8.08 -16.86 -27.26
N THR A 688 -7.43 -18.02 -27.35
CA THR A 688 -8.03 -19.36 -27.21
C THR A 688 -7.11 -20.30 -26.45
N ILE A 689 -7.68 -21.11 -25.55
CA ILE A 689 -6.93 -22.16 -24.84
C ILE A 689 -6.59 -23.31 -25.81
N ALA A 690 -5.32 -23.42 -26.17
CA ALA A 690 -4.79 -24.45 -27.06
C ALA A 690 -4.49 -25.78 -26.36
N ALA A 691 -4.06 -25.77 -25.10
CA ALA A 691 -3.75 -26.99 -24.34
C ALA A 691 -4.10 -26.89 -22.85
N ARG A 692 -4.25 -28.06 -22.22
CA ARG A 692 -4.53 -28.23 -20.79
C ARG A 692 -3.68 -29.36 -20.24
N GLN A 693 -3.20 -29.19 -19.02
CA GLN A 693 -2.49 -30.21 -18.27
C GLN A 693 -2.96 -30.16 -16.82
N TRP A 694 -3.64 -31.21 -16.40
CA TRP A 694 -4.06 -31.47 -15.02
C TRP A 694 -3.02 -32.33 -14.33
N ASP A 695 -2.68 -31.97 -13.10
CA ASP A 695 -1.99 -32.83 -12.12
C ASP A 695 -2.93 -32.98 -10.93
N PHE A 696 -3.33 -34.21 -10.62
CA PHE A 696 -4.31 -34.46 -9.57
C PHE A 696 -3.70 -34.54 -8.17
N GLY A 697 -2.38 -34.41 -8.03
CA GLY A 697 -1.70 -34.45 -6.72
C GLY A 697 -1.50 -35.85 -6.15
N ASP A 698 -1.75 -36.90 -6.95
CA ASP A 698 -1.53 -38.33 -6.63
C ASP A 698 -0.61 -39.02 -7.65
N ALA A 699 0.23 -38.24 -8.35
CA ALA A 699 1.11 -38.64 -9.44
C ALA A 699 0.39 -39.08 -10.74
N THR A 700 -0.91 -38.82 -10.88
CA THR A 700 -1.64 -38.99 -12.14
C THR A 700 -2.01 -37.65 -12.78
N SER A 701 -2.31 -37.67 -14.09
CA SER A 701 -2.52 -36.45 -14.88
C SER A 701 -3.56 -36.63 -15.98
N SER A 702 -4.11 -35.54 -16.50
CA SER A 702 -5.02 -35.55 -17.66
C SER A 702 -4.84 -34.32 -18.54
N THR A 703 -5.17 -34.44 -19.83
CA THR A 703 -5.22 -33.31 -20.78
C THR A 703 -6.65 -32.96 -21.21
N ALA A 704 -7.65 -33.65 -20.66
CA ALA A 704 -9.05 -33.40 -20.99
C ALA A 704 -9.50 -32.00 -20.51
N ALA A 705 -10.49 -31.41 -21.19
CA ALA A 705 -11.06 -30.13 -20.79
C ALA A 705 -11.71 -30.18 -19.40
N ASN A 706 -12.54 -31.20 -19.16
CA ASN A 706 -13.28 -31.40 -17.92
C ASN A 706 -13.09 -32.86 -17.46
N PRO A 707 -11.93 -33.21 -16.86
CA PRO A 707 -11.66 -34.59 -16.48
C PRO A 707 -12.49 -35.06 -15.29
N SER A 708 -12.73 -36.36 -15.22
CA SER A 708 -13.16 -37.06 -14.01
C SER A 708 -11.99 -37.88 -13.50
N HIS A 709 -11.64 -37.76 -12.22
CA HIS A 709 -10.53 -38.48 -11.60
C HIS A 709 -10.97 -39.22 -10.35
N THR A 710 -10.52 -40.48 -10.18
CA THR A 710 -10.84 -41.29 -9.00
C THR A 710 -9.56 -41.58 -8.22
N TYR A 711 -9.52 -41.11 -6.98
CA TYR A 711 -8.38 -41.29 -6.09
C TYR A 711 -8.41 -42.67 -5.43
N ALA A 712 -7.23 -43.22 -5.14
CA ALA A 712 -7.11 -44.52 -4.48
C ALA A 712 -7.51 -44.48 -2.99
N ALA A 713 -7.45 -43.30 -2.35
CA ALA A 713 -7.75 -43.12 -0.94
C ALA A 713 -8.50 -41.80 -0.71
N ALA A 714 -9.18 -41.72 0.44
CA ALA A 714 -9.72 -40.44 0.91
C ALA A 714 -8.59 -39.52 1.36
N GLY A 715 -8.72 -38.24 1.09
CA GLY A 715 -7.69 -37.26 1.38
C GLY A 715 -7.95 -35.92 0.74
N ALA A 716 -7.11 -34.95 1.09
CA ALA A 716 -7.03 -33.66 0.44
C ALA A 716 -5.84 -33.68 -0.52
N TYR A 717 -6.12 -33.43 -1.80
CA TYR A 717 -5.15 -33.47 -2.89
C TYR A 717 -5.01 -32.07 -3.50
N THR A 718 -3.76 -31.64 -3.69
CA THR A 718 -3.47 -30.37 -4.38
C THR A 718 -3.58 -30.60 -5.89
N VAL A 719 -4.72 -30.22 -6.47
CA VAL A 719 -4.93 -30.33 -7.92
C VAL A 719 -4.47 -29.07 -8.61
N LYS A 720 -3.64 -29.22 -9.64
CA LYS A 720 -3.07 -28.15 -10.45
C LYS A 720 -3.58 -28.25 -11.89
N LEU A 721 -4.14 -27.16 -12.40
CA LEU A 721 -4.44 -26.99 -13.82
C LEU A 721 -3.44 -26.01 -14.42
N THR A 722 -2.75 -26.45 -15.46
CA THR A 722 -1.95 -25.59 -16.35
C THR A 722 -2.68 -25.49 -17.69
N VAL A 723 -2.94 -24.28 -18.17
CA VAL A 723 -3.52 -24.04 -19.50
C VAL A 723 -2.52 -23.31 -20.36
N THR A 724 -2.50 -23.63 -21.66
CA THR A 724 -1.65 -22.99 -22.66
C THR A 724 -2.53 -22.34 -23.71
N ASP A 725 -2.29 -21.08 -24.06
CA ASP A 725 -3.01 -20.38 -25.13
C ASP A 725 -2.46 -20.71 -26.53
N ASN A 726 -3.08 -20.11 -27.55
CA ASN A 726 -2.69 -20.24 -28.95
C ASN A 726 -1.39 -19.50 -29.34
N SER A 727 -0.80 -18.73 -28.44
CA SER A 727 0.52 -18.12 -28.62
C SER A 727 1.61 -18.81 -27.80
N GLY A 728 1.26 -19.88 -27.09
CA GLY A 728 2.16 -20.73 -26.32
C GLY A 728 2.46 -20.25 -24.91
N LYS A 729 1.77 -19.22 -24.38
CA LYS A 729 1.95 -18.83 -22.98
C LYS A 729 1.05 -19.68 -22.09
N THR A 730 1.36 -19.67 -20.80
CA THR A 730 0.73 -20.59 -19.85
C THR A 730 0.21 -19.90 -18.61
N GLY A 731 -1.01 -20.26 -18.23
CA GLY A 731 -1.64 -19.96 -16.95
C GLY A 731 -1.62 -21.17 -16.03
N THR A 732 -1.57 -20.96 -14.73
CA THR A 732 -1.67 -22.06 -13.75
C THR A 732 -2.53 -21.68 -12.56
N VAL A 733 -3.32 -22.63 -12.07
CA VAL A 733 -4.06 -22.52 -10.81
C VAL A 733 -3.93 -23.82 -10.02
N SER A 734 -3.88 -23.73 -8.70
CA SER A 734 -3.93 -24.89 -7.80
C SER A 734 -5.03 -24.73 -6.76
N LYS A 735 -5.78 -25.80 -6.50
CA LYS A 735 -6.81 -25.82 -5.43
C LYS A 735 -6.71 -27.12 -4.64
N GLN A 736 -7.02 -27.04 -3.35
CA GLN A 736 -7.23 -28.23 -2.53
C GLN A 736 -8.55 -28.89 -2.91
N VAL A 737 -8.49 -30.17 -3.24
CA VAL A 737 -9.63 -31.01 -3.62
C VAL A 737 -9.72 -32.13 -2.61
N THR A 738 -10.79 -32.13 -1.83
CA THR A 738 -11.03 -33.18 -0.83
C THR A 738 -11.97 -34.23 -1.41
N VAL A 739 -11.54 -35.49 -1.34
CA VAL A 739 -12.36 -36.66 -1.64
C VAL A 739 -12.45 -37.55 -0.39
N SER A 740 -13.61 -38.14 -0.15
CA SER A 740 -13.91 -38.92 1.05
C SER A 740 -14.60 -40.22 0.69
N THR A 741 -14.40 -41.28 1.46
CA THR A 741 -15.09 -42.56 1.22
C THR A 741 -16.61 -42.48 1.40
N GLY A 742 -17.12 -41.39 2.00
CA GLY A 742 -18.54 -41.04 2.04
C GLY A 742 -18.83 -39.84 1.14
N GLY A 743 -19.71 -40.01 0.15
CA GLY A 743 -20.44 -38.87 -0.42
C GLY A 743 -21.25 -38.19 0.69
N THR A 744 -21.43 -36.87 0.62
CA THR A 744 -22.12 -36.04 1.62
C THR A 744 -23.42 -36.69 2.09
N SER A 745 -23.37 -37.32 3.27
CA SER A 745 -24.49 -38.10 3.78
C SER A 745 -25.37 -37.18 4.62
N LEU A 746 -26.59 -36.91 4.15
CA LEU A 746 -27.63 -36.31 5.01
C LEU A 746 -27.85 -37.18 6.27
N PRO A 747 -28.35 -36.65 7.39
CA PRO A 747 -28.65 -37.48 8.55
C PRO A 747 -29.64 -38.61 8.17
N GLU A 748 -29.55 -39.75 8.85
CA GLU A 748 -30.50 -40.84 8.65
C GLU A 748 -31.92 -40.36 9.00
N CYS A 749 -32.93 -40.72 8.19
CA CYS A 749 -34.29 -40.24 8.42
C CYS A 749 -34.82 -40.70 9.79
N ALA A 750 -35.45 -39.80 10.55
CA ALA A 750 -35.88 -40.09 11.91
C ALA A 750 -37.13 -41.00 12.00
N ALA A 751 -37.84 -41.23 10.88
CA ALA A 751 -39.04 -42.05 10.88
C ALA A 751 -38.73 -43.50 11.28
N ALA A 752 -39.60 -44.10 12.10
CA ALA A 752 -39.44 -45.48 12.57
C ALA A 752 -39.57 -46.52 11.44
N ARG A 753 -40.33 -46.18 10.39
CA ARG A 753 -40.45 -46.99 9.18
C ARG A 753 -39.23 -46.82 8.30
N THR A 754 -38.62 -47.94 7.93
CA THR A 754 -37.39 -47.99 7.13
C THR A 754 -37.63 -47.63 5.66
N ASP A 755 -38.87 -47.70 5.19
CA ASP A 755 -39.32 -47.29 3.87
C ASP A 755 -39.91 -45.87 3.84
N GLU A 756 -39.85 -45.14 4.95
CA GLU A 756 -40.27 -43.74 5.02
C GLU A 756 -39.06 -42.81 4.97
N LEU A 757 -39.12 -41.84 4.05
CA LEU A 757 -38.17 -40.74 3.90
C LEU A 757 -38.79 -39.44 4.43
N GLY A 758 -37.93 -38.54 4.89
CA GLY A 758 -38.31 -37.24 5.45
C GLY A 758 -37.51 -36.09 4.84
N ARG A 759 -37.69 -34.89 5.37
CA ARG A 759 -37.00 -33.69 4.88
C ARG A 759 -35.49 -33.78 5.13
N ASN A 760 -34.68 -33.58 4.08
CA ASN A 760 -33.22 -33.46 4.14
C ASN A 760 -32.54 -34.61 4.89
N CYS A 761 -32.92 -35.86 4.58
CA CYS A 761 -32.40 -37.05 5.23
C CYS A 761 -32.20 -38.20 4.23
N GLN A 762 -31.53 -39.25 4.68
CA GLN A 762 -31.23 -40.44 3.88
C GLN A 762 -31.71 -41.75 4.51
N ARG A 763 -31.75 -42.81 3.70
CA ARG A 763 -31.83 -44.22 4.09
C ARG A 763 -30.62 -44.95 3.52
N GLY A 764 -29.72 -45.39 4.40
CA GLY A 764 -28.48 -46.08 4.04
C GLY A 764 -28.56 -47.61 4.13
N ASN A 765 -27.46 -48.27 3.76
CA ASN A 765 -27.27 -49.71 3.84
C ASN A 765 -28.35 -50.54 3.13
N LEU A 766 -28.78 -50.07 1.96
CA LEU A 766 -29.83 -50.68 1.16
C LEU A 766 -29.24 -51.78 0.26
N SER A 767 -30.03 -52.84 0.07
CA SER A 767 -29.66 -53.95 -0.80
C SER A 767 -30.87 -54.63 -1.45
N ALA A 768 -30.82 -54.95 -2.73
CA ALA A 768 -31.81 -55.80 -3.40
C ALA A 768 -31.12 -56.74 -4.40
N THR A 769 -31.71 -57.92 -4.61
CA THR A 769 -31.24 -58.88 -5.63
C THR A 769 -31.73 -58.48 -7.02
N THR A 770 -31.01 -58.90 -8.07
CA THR A 770 -31.35 -58.58 -9.47
C THR A 770 -32.83 -58.83 -9.77
N GLY A 771 -33.50 -57.85 -10.37
CA GLY A 771 -34.92 -57.91 -10.72
C GLY A 771 -35.88 -57.51 -9.60
N ASN A 772 -35.39 -57.19 -8.39
CA ASN A 772 -36.20 -56.75 -7.25
C ASN A 772 -36.03 -55.26 -6.95
N TYR A 773 -36.85 -54.75 -6.03
CA TYR A 773 -36.93 -53.34 -5.68
C TYR A 773 -36.66 -53.08 -4.20
N LYS A 774 -36.21 -51.86 -3.89
CA LYS A 774 -36.46 -51.19 -2.61
C LYS A 774 -37.41 -50.03 -2.81
N TYR A 775 -38.45 -49.97 -1.98
CA TYR A 775 -39.51 -48.98 -2.08
C TYR A 775 -39.40 -47.98 -0.93
N PHE A 776 -39.65 -46.71 -1.24
CA PHE A 776 -39.69 -45.62 -0.27
C PHE A 776 -40.83 -44.65 -0.58
N TYR A 777 -41.38 -44.03 0.46
CA TYR A 777 -42.34 -42.94 0.29
C TYR A 777 -41.98 -41.74 1.17
N LEU A 778 -42.43 -40.56 0.77
CA LEU A 778 -42.34 -39.35 1.57
C LEU A 778 -43.60 -38.51 1.43
N TYR A 779 -43.94 -37.74 2.46
CA TYR A 779 -44.96 -36.71 2.38
C TYR A 779 -44.32 -35.36 2.02
N VAL A 780 -44.73 -34.78 0.90
CA VAL A 780 -44.28 -33.44 0.47
C VAL A 780 -45.36 -32.41 0.85
N PRO A 781 -45.05 -31.39 1.67
CA PRO A 781 -45.97 -30.31 2.02
C PRO A 781 -46.27 -29.39 0.83
N ALA A 782 -47.37 -28.65 0.92
CA ALA A 782 -47.69 -27.59 -0.03
C ALA A 782 -46.61 -26.50 -0.04
N GLY A 783 -46.32 -25.94 -1.22
CA GLY A 783 -45.37 -24.83 -1.39
C GLY A 783 -43.92 -25.24 -1.63
N VAL A 784 -43.61 -26.54 -1.68
CA VAL A 784 -42.28 -27.02 -2.10
C VAL A 784 -42.11 -26.76 -3.59
N SER A 785 -41.09 -25.97 -3.94
CA SER A 785 -40.79 -25.62 -5.35
C SER A 785 -39.88 -26.64 -6.03
N ARG A 786 -39.17 -27.47 -5.27
CA ARG A 786 -38.24 -28.48 -5.78
C ARG A 786 -38.05 -29.62 -4.78
N LEU A 787 -38.17 -30.86 -5.26
CA LEU A 787 -37.77 -32.07 -4.57
C LEU A 787 -36.61 -32.72 -5.34
N THR A 788 -35.48 -32.92 -4.69
CA THR A 788 -34.33 -33.65 -5.24
C THR A 788 -34.21 -35.02 -4.57
N ILE A 789 -34.05 -36.06 -5.38
CA ILE A 789 -33.90 -37.45 -4.94
C ILE A 789 -32.61 -37.98 -5.55
N THR A 790 -31.69 -38.49 -4.72
CA THR A 790 -30.43 -39.06 -5.21
C THR A 790 -30.15 -40.39 -4.56
N SER A 791 -29.60 -41.35 -5.31
CA SER A 791 -29.01 -42.56 -4.75
C SER A 791 -27.51 -42.60 -4.99
N SER A 792 -26.78 -43.24 -4.07
CA SER A 792 -25.32 -43.36 -4.16
C SER A 792 -24.79 -44.48 -3.27
N GLY A 793 -23.49 -44.79 -3.39
CA GLY A 793 -22.81 -45.75 -2.53
C GLY A 793 -23.10 -47.22 -2.86
N GLY A 794 -22.41 -48.12 -2.17
CA GLY A 794 -22.57 -49.57 -2.34
C GLY A 794 -21.99 -50.14 -3.64
N THR A 795 -22.26 -51.43 -3.86
CA THR A 795 -21.92 -52.19 -5.09
C THR A 795 -23.18 -52.52 -5.88
N GLY A 796 -23.06 -52.92 -7.14
CA GLY A 796 -24.19 -53.31 -8.00
C GLY A 796 -24.71 -52.15 -8.86
N ASN A 797 -25.94 -52.30 -9.38
CA ASN A 797 -26.59 -51.29 -10.21
C ASN A 797 -28.06 -51.11 -9.82
N ALA A 798 -28.42 -49.90 -9.39
CA ALA A 798 -29.71 -49.56 -8.81
C ALA A 798 -30.32 -48.35 -9.51
N ASP A 799 -31.25 -48.60 -10.42
CA ASP A 799 -31.94 -47.56 -11.18
C ASP A 799 -33.03 -46.92 -10.30
N LEU A 800 -33.17 -45.60 -10.36
CA LEU A 800 -34.08 -44.81 -9.52
C LEU A 800 -35.37 -44.47 -10.28
N TYR A 801 -36.53 -44.78 -9.69
CA TYR A 801 -37.86 -44.49 -10.22
C TYR A 801 -38.68 -43.64 -9.25
N TYR A 802 -39.54 -42.78 -9.79
CA TYR A 802 -40.39 -41.87 -9.02
C TYR A 802 -41.80 -41.77 -9.60
N SER A 803 -42.82 -41.66 -8.75
CA SER A 803 -44.22 -41.41 -9.11
C SER A 803 -44.93 -40.62 -8.00
N SER A 804 -45.81 -39.69 -8.37
CA SER A 804 -46.57 -38.86 -7.44
C SER A 804 -47.95 -39.44 -7.06
N SER A 805 -48.31 -40.63 -7.54
CA SER A 805 -49.67 -41.19 -7.37
C SER A 805 -49.71 -42.66 -6.94
N SER A 806 -48.68 -43.44 -7.21
CA SER A 806 -48.60 -44.87 -6.89
C SER A 806 -47.15 -45.34 -6.80
N TRP A 807 -46.91 -46.55 -6.30
CA TRP A 807 -45.57 -47.14 -6.28
C TRP A 807 -44.90 -47.14 -7.66
N ALA A 808 -43.73 -46.52 -7.74
CA ALA A 808 -42.96 -46.44 -8.97
C ALA A 808 -42.31 -47.80 -9.27
N THR A 809 -42.51 -48.32 -10.48
CA THR A 809 -41.96 -49.60 -10.97
C THR A 809 -41.37 -49.40 -12.36
N THR A 810 -40.63 -50.36 -12.90
CA THR A 810 -40.09 -50.30 -14.27
C THR A 810 -41.17 -50.16 -15.35
N SER A 811 -42.41 -50.56 -15.05
CA SER A 811 -43.57 -50.45 -15.95
C SER A 811 -44.53 -49.30 -15.64
N ALA A 812 -44.38 -48.61 -14.50
CA ALA A 812 -45.27 -47.52 -14.09
C ALA A 812 -44.53 -46.48 -13.22
N TYR A 813 -44.19 -45.32 -13.79
CA TYR A 813 -43.48 -44.23 -13.13
C TYR A 813 -43.74 -42.88 -13.84
N SER A 814 -43.48 -41.78 -13.15
CA SER A 814 -43.52 -40.42 -13.70
C SER A 814 -42.13 -39.92 -14.13
N GLN A 815 -41.07 -40.30 -13.42
CA GLN A 815 -39.68 -40.01 -13.78
C GLN A 815 -38.76 -41.19 -13.43
N ARG A 816 -37.63 -41.32 -14.14
CA ARG A 816 -36.59 -42.33 -13.86
C ARG A 816 -35.19 -41.81 -14.16
N SER A 817 -34.19 -42.33 -13.46
CA SER A 817 -32.75 -42.17 -13.70
C SER A 817 -32.11 -43.55 -13.71
N ALA A 818 -31.27 -43.84 -14.70
CA ALA A 818 -30.73 -45.18 -14.99
C ALA A 818 -29.30 -45.09 -15.54
N ASN A 819 -28.37 -44.61 -14.70
CA ASN A 819 -26.94 -44.61 -14.98
C ASN A 819 -26.33 -45.97 -14.67
N ALA A 820 -25.07 -46.17 -15.07
CA ALA A 820 -24.34 -47.36 -14.62
C ALA A 820 -23.92 -47.20 -13.16
N GLY A 821 -24.34 -48.14 -12.30
CA GLY A 821 -24.03 -48.17 -10.87
C GLY A 821 -25.14 -47.57 -10.02
N ASN A 822 -24.90 -47.36 -8.73
CA ASN A 822 -25.97 -46.89 -7.82
C ASN A 822 -26.16 -45.36 -7.79
N GLY A 823 -25.43 -44.63 -8.64
CA GLY A 823 -25.39 -43.17 -8.68
C GLY A 823 -26.52 -42.57 -9.52
N GLU A 824 -27.65 -42.27 -8.90
CA GLU A 824 -28.82 -41.73 -9.60
C GLU A 824 -29.26 -40.39 -9.05
N SER A 825 -29.90 -39.57 -9.88
CA SER A 825 -30.43 -38.26 -9.48
C SER A 825 -31.68 -37.89 -10.24
N LEU A 826 -32.73 -37.49 -9.52
CA LEU A 826 -33.98 -36.95 -10.05
C LEU A 826 -34.32 -35.61 -9.38
N VAL A 827 -34.89 -34.69 -10.17
CA VAL A 827 -35.40 -33.40 -9.70
C VAL A 827 -36.84 -33.24 -10.13
N VAL A 828 -37.73 -33.12 -9.16
CA VAL A 828 -39.16 -32.85 -9.37
C VAL A 828 -39.42 -31.38 -9.06
N GLY A 829 -39.73 -30.60 -10.09
CA GLY A 829 -40.13 -29.20 -9.93
C GLY A 829 -41.60 -29.08 -9.51
N ASN A 830 -41.88 -28.16 -8.58
CA ASN A 830 -43.22 -27.88 -8.04
C ASN A 830 -44.05 -29.14 -7.72
N PRO A 831 -43.54 -30.08 -6.90
CA PRO A 831 -44.27 -31.30 -6.56
C PRO A 831 -45.62 -30.98 -5.91
N VAL A 832 -46.66 -31.72 -6.29
CA VAL A 832 -47.98 -31.63 -5.66
C VAL A 832 -47.89 -31.98 -4.17
N SER A 833 -48.65 -31.30 -3.32
CA SER A 833 -48.73 -31.66 -1.90
C SER A 833 -49.35 -33.05 -1.76
N GLY A 834 -48.73 -33.93 -0.98
CA GLY A 834 -49.21 -35.30 -0.80
C GLY A 834 -48.09 -36.33 -0.69
N TYR A 835 -48.45 -37.61 -0.79
CA TYR A 835 -47.50 -38.71 -0.77
C TYR A 835 -46.86 -38.94 -2.13
N HIS A 836 -45.55 -39.13 -2.12
CA HIS A 836 -44.72 -39.43 -3.27
C HIS A 836 -44.00 -40.75 -3.08
N TYR A 837 -43.81 -41.50 -4.15
CA TYR A 837 -43.33 -42.87 -4.12
C TYR A 837 -42.07 -43.00 -4.98
N ILE A 838 -41.05 -43.62 -4.39
CA ILE A 838 -39.71 -43.77 -4.94
C ILE A 838 -39.35 -45.26 -4.89
N SER A 839 -38.63 -45.74 -5.91
CA SER A 839 -38.03 -47.08 -5.83
C SER A 839 -36.63 -47.13 -6.42
N LEU A 840 -35.82 -48.03 -5.88
CA LEU A 840 -34.54 -48.46 -6.44
C LEU A 840 -34.74 -49.86 -7.02
N TYR A 841 -34.61 -49.98 -8.34
CA TYR A 841 -34.70 -51.25 -9.04
C TYR A 841 -33.31 -51.83 -9.29
N ALA A 842 -33.07 -53.06 -8.84
CA ALA A 842 -31.80 -53.73 -9.04
C ALA A 842 -31.69 -54.30 -10.45
N THR A 843 -31.18 -53.51 -11.40
CA THR A 843 -30.78 -54.03 -12.73
C THR A 843 -29.62 -55.01 -12.62
N GLN A 844 -28.78 -54.83 -11.60
CA GLN A 844 -27.86 -55.82 -11.05
C GLN A 844 -27.99 -55.78 -9.53
N GLY A 845 -28.00 -56.95 -8.86
CA GLY A 845 -28.09 -57.01 -7.41
C GLY A 845 -27.12 -56.05 -6.72
N PHE A 846 -27.63 -55.20 -5.82
CA PHE A 846 -26.88 -54.14 -5.16
C PHE A 846 -26.89 -54.30 -3.64
N GLY A 847 -25.87 -53.72 -2.99
CA GLY A 847 -25.73 -53.75 -1.53
C GLY A 847 -24.90 -52.58 -1.00
N GLY A 848 -25.28 -52.05 0.16
CA GLY A 848 -24.63 -50.89 0.79
C GLY A 848 -24.99 -49.54 0.15
N ALA A 849 -26.03 -49.49 -0.69
CA ALA A 849 -26.47 -48.25 -1.32
C ALA A 849 -27.25 -47.36 -0.34
N ALA A 850 -27.39 -46.08 -0.67
CA ALA A 850 -28.23 -45.14 0.05
C ALA A 850 -29.15 -44.39 -0.91
N VAL A 851 -30.33 -44.00 -0.44
CA VAL A 851 -31.21 -43.03 -1.11
C VAL A 851 -31.45 -41.85 -0.19
N GLN A 852 -31.39 -40.65 -0.72
CA GLN A 852 -31.57 -39.42 0.04
C GLN A 852 -32.49 -38.44 -0.69
N VAL A 853 -33.17 -37.60 0.09
CA VAL A 853 -34.12 -36.61 -0.44
C VAL A 853 -33.91 -35.24 0.19
N GLN A 854 -34.08 -34.19 -0.61
CA GLN A 854 -33.91 -32.79 -0.19
C GLN A 854 -35.05 -31.92 -0.73
N TYR A 855 -35.65 -31.12 0.16
CA TYR A 855 -36.63 -30.08 -0.14
C TYR A 855 -36.86 -29.14 1.06
#